data_AF-A0A8H4CQX8-F1
#
_entry.id   AF-A0A8H4CQX8-F1
#
_cell.length_a   1.000
_cell.length_b   1.000
_cell.length_c   1.000
_cell.angle_alpha   90.00
_cell.angle_beta   90.00
_cell.angle_gamma   90.00
#
_symmetry.space_group_name_H-M   'P 1'
#
loop_
_entity.id
_entity.type
_entity.pdbx_description
1 polymer ?
#
loop_
_entity_poly.entity_id
_entity_poly.type
_entity_poly.pdbx_seq_one_letter_code
_entity_poly.pdbx_strand_id
1 'polypeptide(L)'
;MRLIDVETGRLEEFHSDTPSYAILSHTWGKDHEEISFQDMQQEEASQRQFGNKLDGFFKQARSDGHSYVWIDTCCIDKSNSVELGEAINSMYRWYKESSICYVYLADVSSRTGEVDLEKLHTSRWFTRGWTLQELLAPRSLRFYDCDWCPLGEKNELAGAIRSITGIPYGILLGFDDVSNASVAQRMSWAAKRVTKRKEDLAYCLLGIFDVMMPMIYGEEEHAFIRLQEEIIKKTADDSILAWGISPDSNDGVEPENIDIHLFGNALATSPAAFMHSGNIVSVGNGDSTIEGLETARGCLPLRLRLSNTETGQAIGFLNCQSMNHNDAVVGIPLLCITPGAVPREYIRPAGTDAVLRVPPTEADSAPRPIRLRALLPSNKAALSQCTYGFHINQWSELLKTDLSVVDTYSDGQWNEDRAVISTVMDIRHNAARRSWWKVRQKTGVLKDFVIALELGVKQMEVHASCHLMVASRDTALDIIARATVDSDGFLGSRIASNDSLTLGIKLSQDLPGSKLYMVTLATPATPSQLMDIVVDADQELKILAHTDSLLKLFAKSWPVSLNLSGFKKPLEGKEQAQDPLFLDLLGEKEAIQSQISLESHSIQELMADLQLSDTPSTDNIPKIVRRAFILAITGGHTAAMEYLWKYLEVDNTIEDSEGRGALSLAVAADNIPVLESLLSKGFAVNRSDSCGQSPLSTAALLGHHAALLMLLKTETSISFHTRNGQTLIDVAVKANHCAVVRTLLEKGADVRGGFQNQSRSRLTAQNEPPLAVASRLGFAGIVECLLQYGANVNEKGLPCLPNSVGFRADCPVLAIAAYMGHHDVVNCLLSRKADVNATDGSRRTPLLLAARNGHDQIVRLLLQQGADTELSDSKDGGTPLAFASTCGHRQVVALLLEKGANLEAKDFESQTPIFHAIHARRGEILQLLLSRGADVNVTQNGETPLFYAIRYTEVEAVDLLVKHGARISTENKFGKLPLQYAQDQLTRPINNLNEFNTERRQLLRAKREEIIRRLESATVEHDQHAGMTTKPTLKSRAQKTLVQLIKR
;
A
#
# COMPACT_ATOMS: atom_id res chain seq x y z
N MET A 1 -3.42 -44.95 -5.63
CA MET A 1 -4.05 -44.69 -6.95
C MET A 1 -4.68 -45.99 -7.42
N ARG A 2 -5.87 -45.94 -8.03
CA ARG A 2 -6.45 -47.11 -8.70
C ARG A 2 -6.21 -47.03 -10.19
N LEU A 3 -5.86 -48.14 -10.83
CA LEU A 3 -5.68 -48.26 -12.28
C LEU A 3 -6.58 -49.40 -12.79
N ILE A 4 -6.89 -49.36 -14.08
CA ILE A 4 -7.63 -50.42 -14.76
C ILE A 4 -6.64 -51.28 -15.53
N ASP A 5 -6.65 -52.58 -15.31
CA ASP A 5 -5.90 -53.55 -16.11
C ASP A 5 -6.54 -53.69 -17.50
N VAL A 6 -5.74 -53.53 -18.57
CA VAL A 6 -6.23 -53.45 -19.96
C VAL A 6 -6.71 -54.80 -20.51
N GLU A 7 -6.26 -55.92 -19.95
CA GLU A 7 -6.64 -57.26 -20.40
C GLU A 7 -7.93 -57.74 -19.72
N THR A 8 -8.07 -57.46 -18.43
CA THR A 8 -9.17 -57.93 -17.59
C THR A 8 -10.25 -56.88 -17.37
N GLY A 9 -9.96 -55.60 -17.61
CA GLY A 9 -10.83 -54.46 -17.33
C GLY A 9 -11.03 -54.19 -15.82
N ARG A 10 -10.30 -54.86 -14.93
CA ARG A 10 -10.51 -54.77 -13.48
C ARG A 10 -9.74 -53.60 -12.87
N LEU A 11 -10.33 -53.00 -11.84
CA LEU A 11 -9.69 -51.98 -11.01
C LEU A 11 -8.71 -52.63 -10.02
N GLU A 12 -7.47 -52.15 -10.01
CA GLU A 12 -6.40 -52.54 -9.10
C GLU A 12 -5.84 -51.33 -8.36
N GLU A 13 -5.46 -51.50 -7.08
CA GLU A 13 -5.02 -50.39 -6.21
C GLU A 13 -3.52 -50.46 -5.91
N PHE A 14 -2.85 -49.32 -6.01
CA PHE A 14 -1.40 -49.15 -5.83
C PHE A 14 -1.07 -48.07 -4.80
N HIS A 15 -0.19 -48.38 -3.84
CA HIS A 15 0.13 -47.52 -2.69
C HIS A 15 1.52 -46.84 -2.73
N SER A 16 2.55 -47.46 -3.32
CA SER A 16 3.92 -46.89 -3.36
C SER A 16 4.72 -47.17 -4.63
N ASP A 17 4.29 -48.14 -5.45
CA ASP A 17 4.94 -48.55 -6.70
C ASP A 17 3.91 -48.58 -7.84
N THR A 18 3.57 -47.41 -8.38
CA THR A 18 2.59 -47.31 -9.48
C THR A 18 3.24 -47.77 -10.79
N PRO A 19 2.64 -48.75 -11.51
CA PRO A 19 3.18 -49.21 -12.80
C PRO A 19 3.08 -48.11 -13.87
N SER A 20 3.72 -48.30 -15.02
CA SER A 20 3.49 -47.42 -16.19
C SER A 20 2.02 -47.54 -16.64
N TYR A 21 1.38 -46.40 -16.85
CA TYR A 21 0.00 -46.33 -17.31
C TYR A 21 -0.21 -45.28 -18.39
N ALA A 22 -1.20 -45.51 -19.25
CA ALA A 22 -1.75 -44.50 -20.14
C ALA A 22 -2.99 -43.85 -19.52
N ILE A 23 -3.26 -42.58 -19.86
CA ILE A 23 -4.33 -41.81 -19.25
C ILE A 23 -5.29 -41.27 -20.33
N LEU A 24 -6.60 -41.27 -20.05
CA LEU A 24 -7.61 -40.79 -21.00
C LEU A 24 -8.18 -39.43 -20.57
N SER A 25 -8.37 -38.53 -21.54
CA SER A 25 -9.03 -37.24 -21.32
C SER A 25 -10.46 -37.38 -20.76
N HIS A 26 -10.82 -36.48 -19.85
CA HIS A 26 -12.09 -36.51 -19.12
C HIS A 26 -13.33 -36.35 -20.01
N THR A 27 -13.28 -35.52 -21.07
CA THR A 27 -14.51 -35.09 -21.77
C THR A 27 -15.28 -36.25 -22.41
N TRP A 28 -16.53 -36.48 -21.98
CA TRP A 28 -17.46 -37.47 -22.55
C TRP A 28 -18.41 -36.83 -23.58
N GLY A 29 -19.08 -37.65 -24.38
CA GLY A 29 -20.07 -37.21 -25.37
C GLY A 29 -21.33 -36.66 -24.70
N LYS A 30 -22.34 -37.51 -24.53
CA LYS A 30 -23.55 -37.21 -23.74
C LYS A 30 -23.37 -37.71 -22.30
N ASP A 31 -24.00 -37.07 -21.31
CA ASP A 31 -23.82 -37.40 -19.88
C ASP A 31 -24.14 -38.87 -19.53
N HIS A 32 -25.01 -39.55 -20.27
CA HIS A 32 -25.33 -40.97 -20.06
C HIS A 32 -24.30 -41.96 -20.65
N GLU A 33 -23.29 -41.45 -21.36
CA GLU A 33 -22.17 -42.25 -21.88
C GLU A 33 -21.01 -42.31 -20.87
N GLU A 34 -21.03 -41.48 -19.81
CA GLU A 34 -20.01 -41.47 -18.75
C GLU A 34 -20.14 -42.73 -17.88
N ILE A 35 -19.08 -43.53 -17.81
CA ILE A 35 -19.00 -44.69 -16.92
C ILE A 35 -18.36 -44.27 -15.60
N SER A 36 -19.05 -44.55 -14.49
CA SER A 36 -18.64 -44.22 -13.14
C SER A 36 -17.83 -45.34 -12.46
N PHE A 37 -17.17 -45.00 -11.35
CA PHE A 37 -16.51 -45.98 -10.47
C PHE A 37 -17.45 -47.09 -9.98
N GLN A 38 -18.73 -46.76 -9.73
CA GLN A 38 -19.71 -47.73 -9.25
C GLN A 38 -20.08 -48.73 -10.35
N ASP A 39 -20.20 -48.27 -11.59
CA ASP A 39 -20.45 -49.13 -12.75
C ASP A 39 -19.29 -50.11 -12.95
N MET A 40 -18.05 -49.64 -12.77
CA MET A 40 -16.85 -50.48 -12.82
C MET A 40 -16.80 -51.57 -11.73
N GLN A 41 -17.46 -51.37 -10.59
CA GLN A 41 -17.54 -52.32 -9.49
C GLN A 41 -18.70 -53.33 -9.63
N GLN A 42 -19.80 -52.95 -10.28
CA GLN A 42 -21.03 -53.78 -10.33
C GLN A 42 -21.05 -54.80 -11.48
N GLU A 43 -20.32 -54.57 -12.58
CA GLU A 43 -20.37 -55.45 -13.75
C GLU A 43 -19.36 -56.61 -13.69
N GLU A 44 -19.83 -57.85 -13.88
CA GLU A 44 -18.97 -59.04 -14.03
C GLU A 44 -18.04 -58.93 -15.25
N ALA A 45 -16.76 -59.26 -15.05
CA ALA A 45 -15.67 -59.04 -16.00
C ALA A 45 -15.88 -59.62 -17.43
N SER A 46 -16.75 -60.62 -17.57
CA SER A 46 -16.93 -61.40 -18.80
C SER A 46 -17.98 -60.88 -19.78
N GLN A 47 -18.73 -59.82 -19.48
CA GLN A 47 -19.80 -59.29 -20.35
C GLN A 47 -19.72 -57.77 -20.65
N ARG A 48 -18.60 -57.11 -20.32
CA ARG A 48 -18.46 -55.65 -20.43
C ARG A 48 -18.39 -55.15 -21.88
N GLN A 49 -19.36 -54.32 -22.28
CA GLN A 49 -19.23 -53.39 -23.40
C GLN A 49 -19.20 -51.98 -22.82
N PHE A 50 -18.03 -51.35 -22.84
CA PHE A 50 -17.81 -50.07 -22.16
C PHE A 50 -18.11 -48.85 -23.06
N GLY A 51 -18.67 -49.10 -24.24
CA GLY A 51 -18.95 -48.08 -25.23
C GLY A 51 -17.70 -47.64 -26.01
N ASN A 52 -17.93 -46.95 -27.11
CA ASN A 52 -16.89 -46.64 -28.10
C ASN A 52 -15.66 -45.93 -27.51
N LYS A 53 -15.85 -45.02 -26.56
CA LYS A 53 -14.73 -44.28 -25.93
C LYS A 53 -13.80 -45.21 -25.14
N LEU A 54 -14.33 -46.07 -24.26
CA LEU A 54 -13.48 -46.94 -23.43
C LEU A 54 -12.94 -48.14 -24.19
N ASP A 55 -13.75 -48.74 -25.06
CA ASP A 55 -13.32 -49.88 -25.87
C ASP A 55 -12.17 -49.48 -26.81
N GLY A 56 -12.27 -48.30 -27.44
CA GLY A 56 -11.20 -47.76 -28.25
C GLY A 56 -9.95 -47.38 -27.43
N PHE A 57 -10.13 -46.85 -26.22
CA PHE A 57 -9.02 -46.55 -25.32
C PHE A 57 -8.24 -47.81 -24.91
N PHE A 58 -8.92 -48.88 -24.50
CA PHE A 58 -8.26 -50.15 -24.16
C PHE A 58 -7.59 -50.77 -25.38
N LYS A 59 -8.23 -50.72 -26.54
CA LYS A 59 -7.64 -51.20 -27.80
C LYS A 59 -6.36 -50.43 -28.15
N GLN A 60 -6.37 -49.12 -28.03
CA GLN A 60 -5.21 -48.28 -28.32
C GLN A 60 -4.10 -48.46 -27.27
N ALA A 61 -4.44 -48.49 -25.98
CA ALA A 61 -3.48 -48.74 -24.91
C ALA A 61 -2.78 -50.09 -25.07
N ARG A 62 -3.53 -51.15 -25.45
CA ARG A 62 -2.97 -52.47 -25.76
C ARG A 62 -2.05 -52.43 -26.97
N SER A 63 -2.45 -51.73 -28.03
CA SER A 63 -1.62 -51.55 -29.24
C SER A 63 -0.29 -50.87 -28.92
N ASP A 64 -0.30 -49.89 -28.02
CA ASP A 64 0.88 -49.12 -27.63
C ASP A 64 1.66 -49.79 -26.47
N GLY A 65 1.23 -50.97 -26.02
CA GLY A 65 1.96 -51.82 -25.05
C GLY A 65 1.76 -51.44 -23.58
N HIS A 66 0.69 -50.73 -23.24
CA HIS A 66 0.38 -50.36 -21.85
C HIS A 66 -0.53 -51.39 -21.18
N SER A 67 -0.08 -51.98 -20.06
CA SER A 67 -0.86 -52.95 -19.29
C SER A 67 -1.91 -52.31 -18.38
N TYR A 68 -1.71 -51.04 -18.00
CA TYR A 68 -2.58 -50.32 -17.10
C TYR A 68 -3.02 -48.99 -17.68
N VAL A 69 -4.24 -48.58 -17.34
CA VAL A 69 -4.81 -47.32 -17.76
C VAL A 69 -5.53 -46.59 -16.63
N TRP A 70 -5.67 -45.27 -16.76
CA TRP A 70 -6.38 -44.44 -15.80
C TRP A 70 -7.39 -43.49 -16.45
N ILE A 71 -8.53 -43.33 -15.78
CA ILE A 71 -9.63 -42.45 -16.17
C ILE A 71 -10.30 -41.94 -14.89
N ASP A 72 -10.51 -40.63 -14.78
CA ASP A 72 -11.01 -40.01 -13.55
C ASP A 72 -12.39 -40.54 -13.15
N THR A 73 -13.28 -40.75 -14.12
CA THR A 73 -14.67 -41.17 -13.88
C THR A 73 -14.75 -42.60 -13.37
N CYS A 74 -13.81 -43.45 -13.76
CA CYS A 74 -13.78 -44.88 -13.45
C CYS A 74 -12.89 -45.23 -12.26
N CYS A 75 -11.82 -44.46 -12.01
CA CYS A 75 -10.79 -44.80 -11.02
C CYS A 75 -10.97 -44.07 -9.68
N ILE A 76 -11.77 -43.01 -9.64
CA ILE A 76 -12.03 -42.20 -8.44
C ILE A 76 -13.46 -42.45 -7.96
N ASP A 77 -13.62 -42.80 -6.69
CA ASP A 77 -14.91 -42.79 -6.02
C ASP A 77 -15.36 -41.35 -5.75
N LYS A 78 -16.06 -40.75 -6.72
CA LYS A 78 -16.60 -39.39 -6.62
C LYS A 78 -17.68 -39.25 -5.53
N SER A 79 -18.18 -40.34 -4.97
CA SER A 79 -19.13 -40.31 -3.84
C SER A 79 -18.44 -40.13 -2.49
N ASN A 80 -17.15 -40.46 -2.40
CA ASN A 80 -16.33 -40.25 -1.23
C ASN A 80 -15.63 -38.88 -1.29
N SER A 81 -16.06 -37.94 -0.44
CA SER A 81 -15.53 -36.57 -0.46
C SER A 81 -14.06 -36.45 -0.09
N VAL A 82 -13.53 -37.36 0.75
CA VAL A 82 -12.12 -37.39 1.13
C VAL A 82 -11.28 -37.84 -0.06
N GLU A 83 -11.66 -38.96 -0.67
CA GLU A 83 -10.98 -39.50 -1.85
C GLU A 83 -11.02 -38.51 -3.02
N LEU A 84 -12.20 -37.93 -3.28
CA LEU A 84 -12.37 -36.91 -4.32
C LEU A 84 -11.45 -35.70 -4.07
N GLY A 85 -11.33 -35.25 -2.82
CA GLY A 85 -10.45 -34.16 -2.44
C GLY A 85 -8.97 -34.47 -2.67
N GLU A 86 -8.52 -35.66 -2.25
CA GLU A 86 -7.15 -36.13 -2.48
C GLU A 86 -6.84 -36.31 -3.98
N ALA A 87 -7.81 -36.83 -4.73
CA ALA A 87 -7.68 -37.07 -6.16
C ALA A 87 -7.58 -35.78 -6.97
N ILE A 88 -8.44 -34.79 -6.70
CA ILE A 88 -8.40 -33.48 -7.37
C ILE A 88 -7.04 -32.80 -7.14
N ASN A 89 -6.56 -32.82 -5.89
CA ASN A 89 -5.27 -32.24 -5.54
C ASN A 89 -4.07 -33.01 -6.15
N SER A 90 -4.25 -34.28 -6.54
CA SER A 90 -3.21 -35.12 -7.14
C SER A 90 -3.28 -35.21 -8.67
N MET A 91 -4.35 -34.71 -9.28
CA MET A 91 -4.70 -34.98 -10.68
C MET A 91 -3.63 -34.51 -11.67
N TYR A 92 -3.11 -33.30 -11.50
CA TYR A 92 -2.03 -32.77 -12.35
C TYR A 92 -0.78 -33.66 -12.31
N ARG A 93 -0.43 -34.16 -11.12
CA ARG A 93 0.69 -35.08 -10.94
C ARG A 93 0.46 -36.39 -11.68
N TRP A 94 -0.74 -36.97 -11.59
CA TRP A 94 -1.09 -38.20 -12.31
C TRP A 94 -1.03 -38.02 -13.83
N TYR A 95 -1.52 -36.89 -14.36
CA TYR A 95 -1.32 -36.57 -15.78
C TYR A 95 0.16 -36.40 -16.14
N LYS A 96 0.95 -35.74 -15.30
CA LYS A 96 2.39 -35.51 -15.51
C LYS A 96 3.23 -36.79 -15.48
N GLU A 97 2.87 -37.74 -14.62
CA GLU A 97 3.56 -39.03 -14.44
C GLU A 97 3.09 -40.10 -15.43
N SER A 98 1.95 -39.89 -16.11
CA SER A 98 1.46 -40.80 -17.14
C SER A 98 2.47 -40.96 -18.29
N SER A 99 2.50 -42.16 -18.89
CA SER A 99 3.40 -42.42 -20.03
C SER A 99 2.92 -41.74 -21.31
N ILE A 100 1.60 -41.67 -21.50
CA ILE A 100 0.94 -40.97 -22.60
C ILE A 100 -0.48 -40.61 -22.19
N CYS A 101 -0.96 -39.45 -22.65
CA CYS A 101 -2.35 -39.06 -22.55
C CYS A 101 -3.02 -39.13 -23.92
N TYR A 102 -4.11 -39.90 -24.02
CA TYR A 102 -4.96 -39.90 -25.21
C TYR A 102 -6.10 -38.92 -25.02
N VAL A 103 -6.21 -37.99 -25.96
CA VAL A 103 -7.28 -36.99 -25.99
C VAL A 103 -8.35 -37.45 -26.98
N TYR A 104 -9.53 -37.77 -26.45
CA TYR A 104 -10.68 -38.21 -27.23
C TYR A 104 -11.64 -37.04 -27.45
N LEU A 105 -11.78 -36.60 -28.71
CA LEU A 105 -12.64 -35.51 -29.11
C LEU A 105 -13.97 -36.03 -29.63
N ALA A 106 -14.93 -36.23 -28.71
CA ALA A 106 -16.23 -36.81 -29.01
C ALA A 106 -17.08 -36.04 -30.04
N ASP A 107 -16.74 -34.77 -30.32
CA ASP A 107 -17.45 -33.85 -31.21
C ASP A 107 -16.70 -33.52 -32.50
N VAL A 108 -15.51 -34.11 -32.70
CA VAL A 108 -14.73 -33.98 -33.93
C VAL A 108 -14.85 -35.28 -34.72
N SER A 109 -15.05 -35.18 -36.03
CA SER A 109 -15.07 -36.33 -36.96
C SER A 109 -14.18 -36.02 -38.16
N SER A 110 -13.22 -36.90 -38.45
CA SER A 110 -12.38 -36.81 -39.65
C SER A 110 -12.91 -37.76 -40.73
N ARG A 111 -13.47 -37.23 -41.83
CA ARG A 111 -14.02 -38.07 -42.91
C ARG A 111 -12.96 -38.56 -43.91
N THR A 112 -11.72 -38.03 -43.84
CA THR A 112 -10.67 -38.22 -44.85
C THR A 112 -9.25 -38.36 -44.27
N GLY A 113 -9.08 -38.43 -42.95
CA GLY A 113 -7.76 -38.46 -42.29
C GLY A 113 -7.03 -37.11 -42.26
N GLU A 114 -7.62 -36.04 -42.80
CA GLU A 114 -7.16 -34.66 -42.59
C GLU A 114 -7.87 -34.03 -41.39
N VAL A 115 -7.12 -33.31 -40.55
CA VAL A 115 -7.65 -32.62 -39.37
C VAL A 115 -8.48 -31.42 -39.80
N ASP A 116 -9.79 -31.47 -39.53
CA ASP A 116 -10.69 -30.32 -39.67
C ASP A 116 -10.39 -29.30 -38.57
N LEU A 117 -9.52 -28.33 -38.88
CA LEU A 117 -9.07 -27.30 -37.94
C LEU A 117 -10.23 -26.46 -37.39
N GLU A 118 -11.27 -26.18 -38.18
CA GLU A 118 -12.41 -25.41 -37.69
C GLU A 118 -13.18 -26.18 -36.61
N LYS A 119 -13.44 -27.48 -36.83
CA LYS A 119 -14.07 -28.32 -35.80
C LYS A 119 -13.20 -28.47 -34.56
N LEU A 120 -11.87 -28.59 -34.73
CA LEU A 120 -10.92 -28.63 -33.62
C LEU A 120 -11.01 -27.34 -32.78
N HIS A 121 -11.10 -26.17 -33.42
CA HIS A 121 -11.26 -24.87 -32.77
C HIS A 121 -12.54 -24.76 -31.92
N THR A 122 -13.62 -25.42 -32.35
CA THR A 122 -14.92 -25.38 -31.66
C THR A 122 -15.16 -26.54 -30.69
N SER A 123 -14.20 -27.47 -30.56
CA SER A 123 -14.41 -28.66 -29.72
C SER A 123 -14.64 -28.28 -28.25
N ARG A 124 -15.61 -28.95 -27.64
CA ARG A 124 -15.95 -28.83 -26.22
C ARG A 124 -14.78 -29.18 -25.30
N TRP A 125 -13.83 -29.98 -25.77
CA TRP A 125 -12.64 -30.30 -24.99
C TRP A 125 -11.83 -29.03 -24.67
N PHE A 126 -11.69 -28.08 -25.61
CA PHE A 126 -10.95 -26.84 -25.36
C PHE A 126 -11.68 -25.84 -24.44
N THR A 127 -12.99 -25.99 -24.26
CA THR A 127 -13.80 -25.09 -23.42
C THR A 127 -14.06 -25.64 -22.02
N ARG A 128 -13.85 -26.93 -21.75
CA ARG A 128 -14.01 -27.52 -20.41
C ARG A 128 -12.89 -27.09 -19.47
N GLY A 129 -13.17 -26.86 -18.18
CA GLY A 129 -12.17 -26.46 -17.18
C GLY A 129 -11.01 -27.45 -17.02
N TRP A 130 -11.33 -28.71 -16.67
CA TRP A 130 -10.36 -29.76 -16.31
C TRP A 130 -9.35 -30.12 -17.41
N THR A 131 -9.69 -29.91 -18.67
CA THR A 131 -8.85 -30.29 -19.80
C THR A 131 -7.61 -29.42 -19.97
N LEU A 132 -7.49 -28.30 -19.23
CA LEU A 132 -6.26 -27.50 -19.23
C LEU A 132 -5.10 -28.26 -18.59
N GLN A 133 -5.39 -29.00 -17.51
CA GLN A 133 -4.39 -29.86 -16.88
C GLN A 133 -4.02 -31.05 -17.77
N GLU A 134 -5.02 -31.61 -18.46
CA GLU A 134 -4.81 -32.68 -19.46
C GLU A 134 -3.88 -32.23 -20.59
N LEU A 135 -3.97 -30.97 -21.01
CA LEU A 135 -3.13 -30.39 -22.05
C LEU A 135 -1.68 -30.15 -21.57
N LEU A 136 -1.55 -29.55 -20.39
CA LEU A 136 -0.29 -28.98 -19.90
C LEU A 136 0.58 -29.98 -19.13
N ALA A 137 -0.03 -30.88 -18.36
CA ALA A 137 0.73 -31.75 -17.46
C ALA A 137 1.46 -32.91 -18.16
N PRO A 138 0.85 -33.67 -19.08
CA PRO A 138 1.52 -34.80 -19.72
C PRO A 138 2.60 -34.35 -20.70
N ARG A 139 3.69 -35.12 -20.74
CA ARG A 139 4.76 -34.92 -21.72
C ARG A 139 4.33 -35.28 -23.14
N SER A 140 3.62 -36.40 -23.28
CA SER A 140 3.13 -36.92 -24.57
C SER A 140 1.61 -36.93 -24.61
N LEU A 141 1.05 -36.33 -25.67
CA LEU A 141 -0.38 -36.34 -25.94
C LEU A 141 -0.63 -36.70 -27.40
N ARG A 142 -1.64 -37.55 -27.63
CA ARG A 142 -2.13 -37.89 -28.97
C ARG A 142 -3.64 -37.70 -29.04
N PHE A 143 -4.09 -37.00 -30.07
CA PHE A 143 -5.48 -36.64 -30.28
C PHE A 143 -6.16 -37.65 -31.19
N TYR A 144 -7.42 -37.96 -30.86
CA TYR A 144 -8.29 -38.85 -31.62
C TYR A 144 -9.67 -38.20 -31.79
N ASP A 145 -10.30 -38.49 -32.93
CA ASP A 145 -11.68 -38.10 -33.18
C ASP A 145 -12.68 -39.07 -32.54
N CYS A 146 -13.98 -38.84 -32.76
CA CYS A 146 -15.04 -39.68 -32.21
C CYS A 146 -15.03 -41.13 -32.72
N ASP A 147 -14.30 -41.43 -33.79
CA ASP A 147 -14.18 -42.78 -34.37
C ASP A 147 -12.83 -43.45 -34.02
N TRP A 148 -12.08 -42.87 -33.08
CA TRP A 148 -10.72 -43.30 -32.70
C TRP A 148 -9.71 -43.23 -33.87
N CYS A 149 -9.96 -42.36 -34.85
CA CYS A 149 -8.96 -42.06 -35.87
C CYS A 149 -7.94 -41.05 -35.32
N PRO A 150 -6.62 -41.28 -35.51
CA PRO A 150 -5.59 -40.37 -35.00
C PRO A 150 -5.63 -39.03 -35.74
N LEU A 151 -5.69 -37.94 -34.99
CA LEU A 151 -5.66 -36.55 -35.50
C LEU A 151 -4.25 -35.95 -35.46
N GLY A 152 -3.35 -36.49 -34.64
CA GLY A 152 -1.97 -36.03 -34.52
C GLY A 152 -1.51 -35.89 -33.07
N GLU A 153 -0.24 -35.58 -32.90
CA GLU A 153 0.40 -35.38 -31.58
C GLU A 153 0.42 -33.89 -31.18
N LYS A 154 0.59 -33.60 -29.88
CA LYS A 154 0.59 -32.21 -29.36
C LYS A 154 1.63 -31.31 -30.05
N ASN A 155 2.80 -31.84 -30.40
CA ASN A 155 3.85 -31.11 -31.10
C ASN A 155 3.44 -30.73 -32.54
N GLU A 156 2.76 -31.63 -33.25
CA GLU A 156 2.24 -31.40 -34.61
C GLU A 156 1.09 -30.39 -34.60
N LEU A 157 0.21 -30.48 -33.59
CA LEU A 157 -0.96 -29.61 -33.45
C LEU A 157 -0.68 -28.31 -32.67
N ALA A 158 0.57 -28.06 -32.26
CA ALA A 158 0.92 -26.95 -31.38
C ALA A 158 0.47 -25.58 -31.92
N GLY A 159 0.50 -25.38 -33.24
CA GLY A 159 0.04 -24.13 -33.87
C GLY A 159 -1.46 -23.89 -33.70
N ALA A 160 -2.27 -24.92 -33.94
CA ALA A 160 -3.73 -24.85 -33.73
C ALA A 160 -4.05 -24.67 -32.24
N ILE A 161 -3.41 -25.46 -31.37
CA ILE A 161 -3.60 -25.38 -29.91
C ILE A 161 -3.26 -23.97 -29.40
N ARG A 162 -2.14 -23.38 -29.85
CA ARG A 162 -1.77 -22.00 -29.51
C ARG A 162 -2.83 -21.01 -29.96
N SER A 163 -3.35 -21.15 -31.18
CA SER A 163 -4.39 -20.26 -31.70
C SER A 163 -5.69 -20.34 -30.90
N ILE A 164 -6.03 -21.50 -30.34
CA ILE A 164 -7.23 -21.71 -29.52
C ILE A 164 -7.03 -21.17 -28.10
N THR A 165 -5.89 -21.48 -27.48
CA THR A 165 -5.66 -21.32 -26.04
C THR A 165 -4.84 -20.11 -25.65
N GLY A 166 -4.06 -19.55 -26.57
CA GLY A 166 -3.09 -18.50 -26.30
C GLY A 166 -1.79 -18.99 -25.61
N ILE A 167 -1.61 -20.30 -25.43
CA ILE A 167 -0.44 -20.86 -24.74
C ILE A 167 0.79 -20.78 -25.66
N PRO A 168 1.96 -20.28 -25.19
CA PRO A 168 3.18 -20.19 -25.99
C PRO A 168 3.73 -21.55 -26.44
N TYR A 169 4.41 -21.57 -27.60
CA TYR A 169 5.05 -22.78 -28.12
C TYR A 169 6.04 -23.43 -27.15
N GLY A 170 6.85 -22.62 -26.45
CA GLY A 170 7.84 -23.13 -25.50
C GLY A 170 7.22 -24.01 -24.41
N ILE A 171 6.03 -23.63 -23.91
CA ILE A 171 5.29 -24.41 -22.92
C ILE A 171 4.61 -25.64 -23.56
N LEU A 172 3.94 -25.47 -24.71
CA LEU A 172 3.25 -26.59 -25.37
C LEU A 172 4.20 -27.72 -25.78
N LEU A 173 5.42 -27.37 -26.22
CA LEU A 173 6.45 -28.30 -26.66
C LEU A 173 7.34 -28.80 -25.51
N GLY A 174 7.16 -28.28 -24.28
CA GLY A 174 7.93 -28.68 -23.10
C GLY A 174 9.36 -28.15 -23.04
N PHE A 175 9.69 -27.10 -23.80
CA PHE A 175 10.95 -26.36 -23.66
C PHE A 175 10.97 -25.49 -22.40
N ASP A 176 9.84 -24.86 -22.08
CA ASP A 176 9.65 -24.04 -20.89
C ASP A 176 8.74 -24.75 -19.89
N ASP A 177 9.07 -24.65 -18.60
CA ASP A 177 8.17 -25.15 -17.55
C ASP A 177 6.96 -24.20 -17.39
N VAL A 178 5.78 -24.77 -17.09
CA VAL A 178 4.56 -23.99 -16.87
C VAL A 178 4.74 -22.94 -15.76
N SER A 179 5.60 -23.23 -14.77
CA SER A 179 5.95 -22.30 -13.69
C SER A 179 6.63 -21.02 -14.18
N ASN A 180 7.28 -21.01 -15.35
CA ASN A 180 7.97 -19.85 -15.92
C ASN A 180 7.02 -18.78 -16.46
N ALA A 181 5.78 -19.14 -16.83
CA ALA A 181 4.77 -18.16 -17.21
C ALA A 181 4.31 -17.36 -15.98
N SER A 182 3.91 -16.11 -16.18
CA SER A 182 3.33 -15.32 -15.10
C SER A 182 1.99 -15.89 -14.63
N VAL A 183 1.57 -15.53 -13.42
CA VAL A 183 0.25 -15.88 -12.90
C VAL A 183 -0.85 -15.36 -13.83
N ALA A 184 -0.74 -14.12 -14.30
CA ALA A 184 -1.70 -13.56 -15.27
C ALA A 184 -1.79 -14.37 -16.57
N GLN A 185 -0.65 -14.83 -17.11
CA GLN A 185 -0.62 -15.67 -18.30
C GLN A 185 -1.34 -17.00 -18.06
N ARG A 186 -1.01 -17.69 -16.97
CA ARG A 186 -1.64 -18.96 -16.62
C ARG A 186 -3.16 -18.81 -16.40
N MET A 187 -3.58 -17.74 -15.72
CA MET A 187 -5.00 -17.43 -15.54
C MET A 187 -5.72 -17.14 -16.87
N SER A 188 -5.06 -16.45 -17.81
CA SER A 188 -5.63 -16.13 -19.12
C SER A 188 -5.94 -17.38 -19.96
N TRP A 189 -5.15 -18.47 -19.83
CA TRP A 189 -5.40 -19.74 -20.53
C TRP A 189 -6.67 -20.45 -20.03
N ALA A 190 -7.14 -20.08 -18.83
CA ALA A 190 -8.37 -20.57 -18.24
C ALA A 190 -9.57 -19.63 -18.46
N ALA A 191 -9.36 -18.41 -18.97
CA ALA A 191 -10.38 -17.36 -19.01
C ALA A 191 -11.64 -17.71 -19.81
N LYS A 192 -11.52 -18.54 -20.85
CA LYS A 192 -12.63 -18.98 -21.71
C LYS A 192 -13.22 -20.33 -21.33
N ARG A 193 -12.76 -20.93 -20.21
CA ARG A 193 -13.16 -22.27 -19.81
C ARG A 193 -14.38 -22.24 -18.91
N VAL A 194 -15.18 -23.31 -18.98
CA VAL A 194 -16.46 -23.48 -18.30
C VAL A 194 -16.48 -24.80 -17.54
N THR A 195 -17.10 -24.79 -16.37
CA THR A 195 -17.29 -25.96 -15.51
C THR A 195 -18.76 -26.11 -15.12
N LYS A 196 -19.13 -27.29 -14.61
CA LYS A 196 -20.52 -27.57 -14.20
C LYS A 196 -20.88 -26.84 -12.91
N ARG A 197 -19.96 -26.79 -11.94
CA ARG A 197 -20.10 -25.99 -10.72
C ARG A 197 -19.17 -24.79 -10.77
N LYS A 198 -19.55 -23.68 -10.15
CA LYS A 198 -18.73 -22.46 -10.12
C LYS A 198 -17.39 -22.69 -9.42
N GLU A 199 -17.35 -23.46 -8.33
CA GLU A 199 -16.12 -23.69 -7.55
C GLU A 199 -15.08 -24.49 -8.35
N ASP A 200 -15.53 -25.34 -9.27
CA ASP A 200 -14.64 -26.17 -10.10
C ASP A 200 -13.73 -25.33 -11.00
N LEU A 201 -14.08 -24.06 -11.29
CA LEU A 201 -13.18 -23.13 -11.99
C LEU A 201 -11.88 -22.91 -11.21
N ALA A 202 -11.91 -22.99 -9.87
CA ALA A 202 -10.72 -22.93 -9.04
C ALA A 202 -10.04 -24.30 -8.96
N TYR A 203 -10.81 -25.36 -8.72
CA TYR A 203 -10.28 -26.71 -8.48
C TYR A 203 -9.60 -27.31 -9.72
N CYS A 204 -10.05 -26.95 -10.92
CA CYS A 204 -9.39 -27.35 -12.16
C CYS A 204 -8.05 -26.63 -12.42
N LEU A 205 -7.62 -25.70 -11.57
CA LEU A 205 -6.37 -24.94 -11.73
C LEU A 205 -5.30 -25.29 -10.68
N LEU A 206 -5.63 -26.09 -9.65
CA LEU A 206 -4.73 -26.34 -8.51
C LEU A 206 -3.32 -26.74 -8.93
N GLY A 207 -3.19 -27.78 -9.77
CA GLY A 207 -1.88 -28.26 -10.17
C GLY A 207 -1.15 -27.38 -11.20
N ILE A 208 -1.85 -26.52 -11.94
CA ILE A 208 -1.23 -25.52 -12.82
C ILE A 208 -0.47 -24.47 -12.00
N PHE A 209 -0.94 -24.20 -10.78
CA PHE A 209 -0.32 -23.27 -9.84
C PHE A 209 0.42 -23.96 -8.68
N ASP A 210 0.56 -25.29 -8.71
CA ASP A 210 1.14 -26.09 -7.63
C ASP A 210 0.51 -25.77 -6.25
N VAL A 211 -0.81 -25.65 -6.19
CA VAL A 211 -1.58 -25.37 -4.98
C VAL A 211 -2.27 -26.63 -4.48
N MET A 212 -2.33 -26.77 -3.16
CA MET A 212 -3.11 -27.79 -2.47
C MET A 212 -4.10 -27.10 -1.54
N MET A 213 -5.40 -27.40 -1.66
CA MET A 213 -6.42 -26.79 -0.80
C MET A 213 -7.60 -27.75 -0.57
N PRO A 214 -8.33 -27.63 0.56
CA PRO A 214 -9.50 -28.46 0.83
C PRO A 214 -10.66 -28.10 -0.10
N MET A 215 -11.45 -29.08 -0.54
CA MET A 215 -12.61 -28.84 -1.40
C MET A 215 -13.83 -28.47 -0.55
N ILE A 216 -14.38 -27.28 -0.77
CA ILE A 216 -15.61 -26.80 -0.12
C ILE A 216 -16.63 -26.55 -1.23
N TYR A 217 -17.64 -27.41 -1.35
CA TYR A 217 -18.71 -27.21 -2.32
C TYR A 217 -19.84 -26.37 -1.72
N GLY A 218 -20.35 -25.40 -2.48
CA GLY A 218 -21.31 -24.40 -2.02
C GLY A 218 -20.69 -23.03 -1.71
N GLU A 219 -19.38 -22.84 -1.91
CA GLU A 219 -18.71 -21.56 -1.70
C GLU A 219 -18.69 -20.66 -2.95
N GLU A 220 -19.16 -21.16 -4.11
CA GLU A 220 -19.20 -20.46 -5.39
C GLU A 220 -17.86 -19.77 -5.77
N GLU A 221 -17.88 -18.46 -5.99
CA GLU A 221 -16.73 -17.65 -6.43
C GLU A 221 -15.64 -17.52 -5.35
N HIS A 222 -15.98 -17.80 -4.08
CA HIS A 222 -15.01 -17.76 -2.97
C HIS A 222 -13.93 -18.84 -3.10
N ALA A 223 -14.20 -19.95 -3.79
CA ALA A 223 -13.21 -20.98 -4.07
C ALA A 223 -12.04 -20.40 -4.89
N PHE A 224 -12.35 -19.52 -5.85
CA PHE A 224 -11.34 -18.88 -6.70
C PHE A 224 -10.56 -17.78 -5.96
N ILE A 225 -11.19 -17.11 -5.00
CA ILE A 225 -10.51 -16.19 -4.09
C ILE A 225 -9.51 -16.97 -3.21
N ARG A 226 -9.94 -18.09 -2.60
CA ARG A 226 -9.07 -18.98 -1.81
C ARG A 226 -7.90 -19.53 -2.63
N LEU A 227 -8.14 -19.90 -3.89
CA LEU A 227 -7.05 -20.30 -4.80
C LEU A 227 -6.00 -19.19 -4.93
N GLN A 228 -6.42 -17.95 -5.21
CA GLN A 228 -5.49 -16.81 -5.30
C GLN A 228 -4.75 -16.57 -3.98
N GLU A 229 -5.42 -16.71 -2.83
CA GLU A 229 -4.76 -16.62 -1.52
C GLU A 229 -3.68 -17.70 -1.33
N GLU A 230 -3.93 -18.95 -1.73
CA GLU A 230 -2.93 -20.01 -1.68
C GLU A 230 -1.77 -19.77 -2.68
N ILE A 231 -2.06 -19.21 -3.85
CA ILE A 231 -1.03 -18.80 -4.82
C ILE A 231 -0.12 -17.73 -4.20
N ILE A 232 -0.71 -16.69 -3.60
CA ILE A 232 0.02 -15.56 -2.97
C ILE A 232 0.96 -16.05 -1.85
N LYS A 233 0.62 -17.13 -1.15
CA LYS A 233 1.51 -17.71 -0.12
C LYS A 233 2.78 -18.34 -0.71
N LYS A 234 2.79 -18.66 -2.00
CA LYS A 234 3.86 -19.40 -2.69
C LYS A 234 4.59 -18.58 -3.75
N THR A 235 4.03 -17.46 -4.21
CA THR A 235 4.59 -16.66 -5.30
C THR A 235 4.76 -15.19 -4.92
N ALA A 236 5.77 -14.58 -5.54
CA ALA A 236 6.09 -13.15 -5.54
C ALA A 236 5.63 -12.46 -6.84
N ASP A 237 4.81 -13.14 -7.64
CA ASP A 237 4.37 -12.65 -8.95
C ASP A 237 3.14 -11.72 -8.83
N ASP A 238 3.43 -10.42 -8.91
CA ASP A 238 2.46 -9.33 -8.90
C ASP A 238 1.35 -9.42 -9.96
N SER A 239 1.59 -10.16 -11.05
CA SER A 239 0.62 -10.29 -12.13
C SER A 239 -0.69 -10.96 -11.69
N ILE A 240 -0.74 -11.58 -10.50
CA ILE A 240 -2.00 -12.03 -9.87
C ILE A 240 -3.01 -10.88 -9.65
N LEU A 241 -2.55 -9.63 -9.55
CA LEU A 241 -3.43 -8.46 -9.43
C LEU A 241 -3.74 -7.79 -10.79
N ALA A 242 -3.14 -8.28 -11.89
CA ALA A 242 -3.24 -7.71 -13.24
C ALA A 242 -4.47 -8.21 -14.03
N TRP A 243 -5.63 -8.24 -13.38
CA TRP A 243 -6.92 -8.57 -14.00
C TRP A 243 -7.71 -7.32 -14.38
N GLY A 244 -8.68 -7.47 -15.29
CA GLY A 244 -9.53 -6.40 -15.81
C GLY A 244 -8.77 -5.43 -16.71
N ILE A 245 -7.90 -5.90 -17.59
CA ILE A 245 -7.18 -5.04 -18.55
C ILE A 245 -8.07 -4.85 -19.79
N SER A 246 -8.34 -3.60 -20.17
CA SER A 246 -9.11 -3.29 -21.39
C SER A 246 -8.18 -3.16 -22.62
N PRO A 247 -8.54 -3.76 -23.77
CA PRO A 247 -7.77 -3.68 -25.01
C PRO A 247 -7.66 -2.27 -25.61
N ASP A 248 -8.58 -1.36 -25.25
CA ASP A 248 -8.67 0.01 -25.79
C ASP A 248 -7.98 1.08 -24.92
N SER A 249 -7.16 0.68 -23.95
CA SER A 249 -6.53 1.57 -22.95
C SER A 249 -5.45 2.53 -23.48
N ASN A 250 -5.36 2.73 -24.80
CA ASN A 250 -4.39 3.63 -25.45
C ASN A 250 -4.86 5.09 -25.57
N ASP A 251 -6.11 5.43 -25.24
CA ASP A 251 -6.57 6.82 -25.24
C ASP A 251 -6.88 7.30 -23.83
N GLY A 252 -6.23 8.40 -23.44
CA GLY A 252 -6.38 9.11 -22.16
C GLY A 252 -7.74 9.77 -21.96
N VAL A 253 -8.83 9.11 -22.33
CA VAL A 253 -10.18 9.54 -21.98
C VAL A 253 -10.47 9.03 -20.57
N GLU A 254 -10.35 9.92 -19.60
CA GLU A 254 -10.81 9.64 -18.24
C GLU A 254 -12.32 9.39 -18.27
N PRO A 255 -12.82 8.32 -17.61
CA PRO A 255 -14.25 8.08 -17.60
C PRO A 255 -14.97 9.21 -16.86
N GLU A 256 -15.76 9.98 -17.59
CA GLU A 256 -16.69 10.96 -17.03
C GLU A 256 -17.68 10.24 -16.10
N ASN A 257 -17.72 10.64 -14.83
CA ASN A 257 -18.76 10.29 -13.85
C ASN A 257 -19.14 8.80 -13.79
N ILE A 258 -18.18 7.91 -13.51
CA ILE A 258 -18.54 6.56 -13.05
C ILE A 258 -18.95 6.66 -11.58
N ASP A 259 -20.20 6.29 -11.30
CA ASP A 259 -20.71 5.99 -9.97
C ASP A 259 -19.79 4.90 -9.35
N ILE A 260 -18.79 5.30 -8.58
CA ILE A 260 -17.77 4.40 -8.05
C ILE A 260 -18.44 3.43 -7.06
N HIS A 261 -18.81 2.25 -7.53
CA HIS A 261 -19.27 1.17 -6.68
C HIS A 261 -18.13 0.72 -5.76
N LEU A 262 -18.22 0.99 -4.45
CA LEU A 262 -17.20 0.67 -3.42
C LEU A 262 -17.01 -0.83 -3.14
N PHE A 263 -17.48 -1.74 -3.99
CA PHE A 263 -17.47 -3.18 -3.73
C PHE A 263 -16.57 -3.96 -4.69
N GLY A 264 -15.37 -3.45 -4.95
CA GLY A 264 -14.37 -4.23 -5.68
C GLY A 264 -13.57 -5.10 -4.70
N ASN A 265 -13.45 -6.38 -5.03
CA ASN A 265 -12.48 -7.26 -4.39
C ASN A 265 -11.10 -6.95 -4.94
N ALA A 266 -10.04 -7.04 -4.13
CA ALA A 266 -8.67 -6.92 -4.64
C ALA A 266 -8.33 -8.08 -5.60
N LEU A 267 -8.86 -9.26 -5.30
CA LEU A 267 -8.68 -10.49 -6.04
C LEU A 267 -9.84 -10.69 -7.03
N ALA A 268 -9.55 -11.29 -8.17
CA ALA A 268 -10.56 -11.58 -9.18
C ALA A 268 -11.55 -12.64 -8.67
N THR A 269 -12.79 -12.64 -9.18
CA THR A 269 -13.80 -13.66 -8.82
C THR A 269 -13.79 -14.87 -9.77
N SER A 270 -13.14 -14.74 -10.94
CA SER A 270 -12.96 -15.85 -11.89
C SER A 270 -11.77 -15.62 -12.83
N PRO A 271 -11.27 -16.68 -13.51
CA PRO A 271 -10.24 -16.55 -14.54
C PRO A 271 -10.63 -15.63 -15.71
N ALA A 272 -11.93 -15.44 -15.97
CA ALA A 272 -12.42 -14.59 -17.06
C ALA A 272 -11.93 -13.14 -16.93
N ALA A 273 -11.67 -12.67 -15.70
CA ALA A 273 -11.11 -11.34 -15.45
C ALA A 273 -9.69 -11.17 -16.02
N PHE A 274 -8.97 -12.26 -16.33
CA PHE A 274 -7.62 -12.26 -16.91
C PHE A 274 -7.61 -12.47 -18.42
N MET A 275 -8.76 -12.41 -19.11
CA MET A 275 -8.86 -12.73 -20.54
C MET A 275 -7.86 -11.95 -21.43
N HIS A 276 -7.58 -10.70 -21.09
CA HIS A 276 -6.67 -9.82 -21.83
C HIS A 276 -5.27 -9.73 -21.21
N SER A 277 -5.00 -10.53 -20.18
CA SER A 277 -3.73 -10.49 -19.44
C SER A 277 -2.69 -11.49 -19.92
N GLY A 278 -2.95 -12.19 -21.04
CA GLY A 278 -2.05 -13.22 -21.60
C GLY A 278 -0.71 -12.71 -22.13
N ASN A 279 -0.56 -11.40 -22.31
CA ASN A 279 0.71 -10.76 -22.68
C ASN A 279 1.43 -10.11 -21.48
N ILE A 280 0.88 -10.24 -20.26
CA ILE A 280 1.47 -9.63 -19.07
C ILE A 280 2.53 -10.55 -18.49
N VAL A 281 3.76 -10.08 -18.41
CA VAL A 281 4.90 -10.81 -17.85
C VAL A 281 5.38 -10.15 -16.57
N SER A 282 5.86 -10.96 -15.63
CA SER A 282 6.51 -10.46 -14.42
C SER A 282 7.88 -9.87 -14.77
N VAL A 283 8.21 -8.71 -14.20
CA VAL A 283 9.51 -8.08 -14.42
C VAL A 283 10.51 -8.70 -13.44
N GLY A 284 11.21 -9.73 -13.91
CA GLY A 284 12.22 -10.46 -13.13
C GLY A 284 13.45 -9.60 -12.85
N ASN A 285 13.39 -8.76 -11.81
CA ASN A 285 14.51 -8.11 -11.10
C ASN A 285 14.07 -7.12 -9.98
N GLY A 286 12.77 -6.99 -9.68
CA GLY A 286 12.25 -6.12 -8.60
C GLY A 286 11.75 -6.90 -7.39
N ASP A 287 11.81 -6.29 -6.20
CA ASP A 287 11.10 -6.77 -5.01
C ASP A 287 9.60 -6.92 -5.36
N SER A 288 9.03 -8.09 -5.04
CA SER A 288 7.58 -8.33 -5.09
C SER A 288 6.83 -7.16 -4.45
N THR A 289 5.80 -6.65 -5.12
CA THR A 289 4.93 -5.66 -4.46
C THR A 289 4.03 -6.33 -3.43
N ILE A 290 3.88 -7.66 -3.46
CA ILE A 290 3.08 -8.41 -2.50
C ILE A 290 3.96 -8.86 -1.33
N GLU A 291 3.63 -8.45 -0.09
CA GLU A 291 4.38 -8.77 1.13
C GLU A 291 3.82 -9.99 1.90
N GLY A 292 2.70 -10.55 1.44
CA GLY A 292 2.01 -11.70 2.05
C GLY A 292 0.54 -11.41 2.38
N LEU A 293 -0.16 -12.34 3.05
CA LEU A 293 -1.58 -12.17 3.44
C LEU A 293 -1.72 -12.06 4.97
N GLU A 294 -2.39 -11.01 5.47
CA GLU A 294 -2.72 -10.89 6.90
C GLU A 294 -4.03 -11.65 7.22
N THR A 295 -3.90 -12.90 7.68
CA THR A 295 -5.03 -13.80 8.00
C THR A 295 -6.03 -13.26 9.03
N ALA A 296 -5.62 -12.34 9.91
CA ALA A 296 -6.49 -11.78 10.94
C ALA A 296 -7.42 -10.65 10.46
N ARG A 297 -7.20 -10.10 9.25
CA ARG A 297 -7.90 -8.87 8.79
C ARG A 297 -8.35 -8.87 7.32
N GLY A 298 -8.11 -9.94 6.55
CA GLY A 298 -8.52 -10.01 5.14
C GLY A 298 -7.90 -8.91 4.28
N CYS A 299 -6.66 -8.51 4.61
CA CYS A 299 -5.91 -7.46 3.92
C CYS A 299 -4.64 -8.04 3.31
N LEU A 300 -4.31 -7.56 2.12
CA LEU A 300 -3.11 -7.85 1.37
C LEU A 300 -2.12 -6.67 1.58
N PRO A 301 -1.12 -6.78 2.45
CA PRO A 301 -0.03 -5.81 2.50
C PRO A 301 0.72 -5.79 1.17
N LEU A 302 0.76 -4.59 0.56
CA LEU A 302 1.44 -4.34 -0.70
C LEU A 302 2.44 -3.19 -0.54
N ARG A 303 3.46 -3.17 -1.39
CA ARG A 303 4.41 -2.07 -1.53
C ARG A 303 4.34 -1.54 -2.95
N LEU A 304 3.50 -0.54 -3.19
CA LEU A 304 3.22 -0.03 -4.54
C LEU A 304 3.74 1.38 -4.75
N ARG A 305 4.23 1.66 -5.95
CA ARG A 305 4.38 3.04 -6.42
C ARG A 305 2.98 3.60 -6.65
N LEU A 306 2.66 4.73 -6.03
CA LEU A 306 1.36 5.37 -6.14
C LEU A 306 1.49 6.67 -6.94
N SER A 307 0.63 6.86 -7.94
CA SER A 307 0.39 8.17 -8.56
C SER A 307 -1.07 8.56 -8.36
N ASN A 308 -1.35 9.82 -8.08
CA ASN A 308 -2.74 10.31 -8.09
C ASN A 308 -3.10 10.81 -9.48
N THR A 309 -4.30 10.52 -9.95
CA THR A 309 -4.90 11.16 -11.14
C THR A 309 -5.28 12.61 -10.83
N GLU A 310 -5.61 13.38 -11.87
CA GLU A 310 -6.13 14.76 -11.74
C GLU A 310 -7.42 14.80 -10.89
N THR A 311 -8.20 13.72 -10.91
CA THR A 311 -9.39 13.49 -10.09
C THR A 311 -9.10 13.03 -8.65
N GLY A 312 -7.83 12.90 -8.25
CA GLY A 312 -7.40 12.49 -6.92
C GLY A 312 -7.51 10.99 -6.61
N GLN A 313 -7.82 10.15 -7.61
CA GLN A 313 -7.81 8.69 -7.47
C GLN A 313 -6.37 8.17 -7.50
N ALA A 314 -6.01 7.27 -6.59
CA ALA A 314 -4.67 6.68 -6.58
C ALA A 314 -4.58 5.55 -7.61
N ILE A 315 -3.48 5.45 -8.34
CA ILE A 315 -3.12 4.31 -9.18
C ILE A 315 -1.88 3.69 -8.57
N GLY A 316 -1.96 2.41 -8.22
CA GLY A 316 -0.82 1.62 -7.75
C GLY A 316 -0.19 0.82 -8.88
N PHE A 317 1.10 1.03 -9.15
CA PHE A 317 1.81 0.31 -10.20
C PHE A 317 2.37 -1.02 -9.68
N LEU A 318 2.05 -2.10 -10.38
CA LEU A 318 2.52 -3.46 -10.15
C LEU A 318 3.85 -3.70 -10.86
N ASN A 319 4.64 -4.67 -10.38
CA ASN A 319 5.90 -5.08 -11.02
C ASN A 319 5.67 -6.08 -12.17
N CYS A 320 4.76 -5.75 -13.09
CA CYS A 320 4.47 -6.55 -14.29
C CYS A 320 4.18 -5.64 -15.48
N GLN A 321 4.55 -6.08 -16.68
CA GLN A 321 4.50 -5.28 -17.90
C GLN A 321 3.91 -6.07 -19.08
N SER A 322 3.50 -5.37 -20.12
CA SER A 322 3.01 -5.98 -21.36
C SER A 322 4.15 -6.34 -22.31
N MET A 323 4.15 -7.55 -22.87
CA MET A 323 5.11 -7.95 -23.92
C MET A 323 5.00 -7.12 -25.21
N ASN A 324 3.86 -6.45 -25.42
CA ASN A 324 3.64 -5.63 -26.62
C ASN A 324 4.16 -4.19 -26.45
N HIS A 325 4.38 -3.74 -25.21
CA HIS A 325 4.74 -2.36 -24.88
C HIS A 325 5.88 -2.35 -23.85
N ASN A 326 7.11 -2.17 -24.32
CA ASN A 326 8.32 -2.31 -23.49
C ASN A 326 8.43 -1.31 -22.32
N ASP A 327 7.66 -0.21 -22.33
CA ASP A 327 7.77 0.87 -21.33
C ASP A 327 6.51 1.00 -20.43
N ALA A 328 5.46 0.21 -20.68
CA ALA A 328 4.19 0.32 -19.96
C ALA A 328 4.04 -0.80 -18.91
N VAL A 329 3.84 -0.41 -17.65
CA VAL A 329 3.56 -1.33 -16.54
C VAL A 329 2.08 -1.33 -16.20
N VAL A 330 1.62 -2.36 -15.49
CA VAL A 330 0.23 -2.46 -15.06
C VAL A 330 -0.02 -1.55 -13.85
N GLY A 331 -0.95 -0.61 -14.00
CA GLY A 331 -1.48 0.23 -12.92
C GLY A 331 -2.87 -0.25 -12.48
N ILE A 332 -3.05 -0.47 -11.19
CA ILE A 332 -4.36 -0.79 -10.60
C ILE A 332 -4.97 0.45 -9.94
N PRO A 333 -6.22 0.83 -10.25
CA PRO A 333 -6.91 1.90 -9.54
C PRO A 333 -7.17 1.54 -8.07
N LEU A 334 -6.93 2.50 -7.18
CA LEU A 334 -6.98 2.34 -5.73
C LEU A 334 -7.71 3.52 -5.06
N LEU A 335 -8.48 3.20 -4.03
CA LEU A 335 -9.18 4.18 -3.20
C LEU A 335 -8.74 4.02 -1.73
N CYS A 336 -8.18 5.09 -1.14
CA CYS A 336 -7.75 5.10 0.27
C CYS A 336 -8.97 5.18 1.20
N ILE A 337 -9.05 4.28 2.19
CA ILE A 337 -10.15 4.22 3.16
C ILE A 337 -9.75 4.55 4.61
N THR A 338 -8.44 4.57 4.93
CA THR A 338 -7.93 4.98 6.26
C THR A 338 -6.76 5.98 6.15
N PRO A 339 -7.02 7.22 5.71
CA PRO A 339 -5.99 8.21 5.40
C PRO A 339 -5.04 8.57 6.56
N GLY A 340 -5.48 8.46 7.81
CA GLY A 340 -4.67 8.67 9.02
C GLY A 340 -4.02 7.41 9.62
N ALA A 341 -4.23 6.23 9.03
CA ALA A 341 -3.58 5.00 9.47
C ALA A 341 -2.24 4.81 8.76
N VAL A 342 -1.25 4.25 9.47
CA VAL A 342 0.05 3.88 8.88
C VAL A 342 0.29 2.39 9.17
N PRO A 343 0.34 1.51 8.15
CA PRO A 343 0.11 1.78 6.72
C PRO A 343 -1.36 2.08 6.40
N ARG A 344 -1.59 2.88 5.36
CA ARG A 344 -2.93 3.25 4.86
C ARG A 344 -3.62 2.04 4.25
N GLU A 345 -4.91 1.88 4.51
CA GLU A 345 -5.73 0.85 3.87
C GLU A 345 -6.36 1.40 2.58
N TYR A 346 -6.38 0.57 1.53
CA TYR A 346 -6.95 0.86 0.22
C TYR A 346 -7.94 -0.24 -0.19
N ILE A 347 -8.81 0.07 -1.15
CA ILE A 347 -9.64 -0.88 -1.88
C ILE A 347 -9.45 -0.68 -3.38
N ARG A 348 -9.62 -1.74 -4.18
CA ARG A 348 -9.76 -1.61 -5.63
C ARG A 348 -11.24 -1.34 -5.95
N PRO A 349 -11.62 -0.22 -6.58
CA PRO A 349 -13.03 0.07 -6.83
C PRO A 349 -13.65 -0.91 -7.84
N ALA A 350 -14.94 -1.25 -7.69
CA ALA A 350 -15.62 -2.12 -8.65
C ALA A 350 -15.80 -1.41 -9.99
N GLY A 351 -15.71 -2.16 -11.09
CA GLY A 351 -15.84 -1.61 -12.45
C GLY A 351 -14.67 -0.73 -12.90
N THR A 352 -13.56 -0.72 -12.15
CA THR A 352 -12.33 -0.04 -12.57
C THR A 352 -11.30 -1.05 -13.09
N ASP A 353 -11.04 -0.91 -14.39
CA ASP A 353 -10.10 -1.76 -15.12
C ASP A 353 -8.65 -1.38 -14.78
N ALA A 354 -7.77 -2.38 -14.78
CA ALA A 354 -6.34 -2.13 -14.72
C ALA A 354 -5.90 -1.47 -16.03
N VAL A 355 -4.98 -0.51 -15.93
CA VAL A 355 -4.51 0.30 -17.06
C VAL A 355 -3.05 0.00 -17.36
N LEU A 356 -2.69 0.02 -18.64
CA LEU A 356 -1.29 0.02 -19.06
C LEU A 356 -0.83 1.47 -19.14
N ARG A 357 0.11 1.87 -18.30
CA ARG A 357 0.65 3.22 -18.31
C ARG A 357 2.16 3.18 -18.14
N VAL A 358 2.83 4.14 -18.77
CA VAL A 358 4.23 4.42 -18.46
C VAL A 358 4.24 4.95 -17.02
N PRO A 359 4.96 4.30 -16.10
CA PRO A 359 5.05 4.80 -14.73
C PRO A 359 5.71 6.19 -14.77
N PRO A 360 5.31 7.13 -13.90
CA PRO A 360 5.85 8.48 -13.90
C PRO A 360 7.38 8.44 -13.86
N THR A 361 8.03 9.21 -14.74
CA THR A 361 9.48 9.19 -14.98
C THR A 361 10.30 9.86 -13.87
N GLU A 362 9.61 10.42 -12.86
CA GLU A 362 10.20 11.11 -11.73
C GLU A 362 10.44 10.16 -10.54
N ALA A 363 11.56 10.33 -9.86
CA ALA A 363 12.01 9.55 -8.70
C ALA A 363 11.09 9.64 -7.45
N ASP A 364 9.90 10.22 -7.55
CA ASP A 364 9.09 10.72 -6.43
C ASP A 364 7.99 9.77 -5.92
N SER A 365 7.88 8.56 -6.48
CA SER A 365 7.02 7.52 -5.91
C SER A 365 7.83 6.26 -5.58
N ALA A 366 8.71 6.34 -4.59
CA ALA A 366 9.21 5.12 -3.94
C ALA A 366 8.00 4.26 -3.52
N PRO A 367 8.04 2.94 -3.75
CA PRO A 367 6.88 2.11 -3.50
C PRO A 367 6.56 2.11 -1.99
N ARG A 368 5.32 2.46 -1.64
CA ARG A 368 4.87 2.71 -0.27
C ARG A 368 4.13 1.50 0.27
N PRO A 369 4.31 1.13 1.56
CA PRO A 369 3.52 0.09 2.17
C PRO A 369 2.07 0.54 2.29
N ILE A 370 1.17 -0.22 1.71
CA ILE A 370 -0.27 -0.07 1.76
C ILE A 370 -0.91 -1.39 2.21
N ARG A 371 -2.13 -1.34 2.70
CA ARG A 371 -2.96 -2.52 2.96
C ARG A 371 -4.15 -2.53 2.02
N LEU A 372 -4.12 -3.38 1.00
CA LEU A 372 -5.24 -3.54 0.08
C LEU A 372 -6.25 -4.53 0.68
N ARG A 373 -7.51 -4.14 0.93
CA ARG A 373 -8.51 -5.09 1.44
C ARG A 373 -8.86 -6.12 0.38
N ALA A 374 -8.66 -7.40 0.72
CA ALA A 374 -8.97 -8.53 -0.15
C ALA A 374 -10.46 -8.88 -0.13
N LEU A 375 -11.12 -8.69 1.02
CA LEU A 375 -12.54 -9.01 1.23
C LEU A 375 -13.26 -7.85 1.94
N LEU A 376 -14.34 -7.36 1.35
CA LEU A 376 -15.24 -6.38 1.96
C LEU A 376 -16.39 -7.11 2.70
N PRO A 377 -16.74 -6.71 3.94
CA PRO A 377 -17.98 -7.18 4.57
C PRO A 377 -19.18 -6.80 3.69
N SER A 378 -20.18 -7.67 3.61
CA SER A 378 -21.39 -7.53 2.78
C SER A 378 -22.24 -6.28 3.03
N ASN A 379 -21.86 -5.46 4.03
CA ASN A 379 -22.62 -4.29 4.44
C ASN A 379 -22.17 -3.04 3.67
N LYS A 380 -22.92 -2.74 2.60
CA LYS A 380 -22.61 -1.74 1.58
C LYS A 380 -22.45 -0.29 2.08
N ALA A 381 -22.90 0.07 3.27
CA ALA A 381 -22.93 1.47 3.72
C ALA A 381 -21.76 1.89 4.64
N ALA A 382 -20.98 0.96 5.19
CA ALA A 382 -20.25 1.21 6.46
C ALA A 382 -18.77 1.65 6.33
N LEU A 383 -18.19 1.79 5.13
CA LEU A 383 -16.72 1.93 4.98
C LEU A 383 -16.22 3.30 4.48
N SER A 384 -17.05 4.11 3.81
CA SER A 384 -16.73 5.52 3.53
C SER A 384 -17.29 6.47 4.60
N GLN A 385 -18.29 6.00 5.34
CA GLN A 385 -19.05 6.73 6.33
C GLN A 385 -18.50 6.47 7.74
N CYS A 386 -17.68 7.38 8.24
CA CYS A 386 -17.19 7.32 9.62
C CYS A 386 -18.06 8.22 10.50
N THR A 387 -18.61 7.66 11.57
CA THR A 387 -19.32 8.44 12.58
C THR A 387 -18.32 9.17 13.47
N TYR A 388 -18.40 10.50 13.46
CA TYR A 388 -17.73 11.39 14.39
C TYR A 388 -18.76 11.95 15.36
N GLY A 389 -18.34 12.42 16.52
CA GLY A 389 -19.28 13.02 17.44
C GLY A 389 -18.73 14.13 18.31
N PHE A 390 -19.65 14.94 18.82
CA PHE A 390 -19.43 15.93 19.85
C PHE A 390 -20.15 15.51 21.12
N HIS A 391 -19.42 15.33 22.22
CA HIS A 391 -20.00 15.11 23.54
C HIS A 391 -20.01 16.41 24.35
N ILE A 392 -21.16 16.74 24.93
CA ILE A 392 -21.34 17.96 25.70
C ILE A 392 -21.18 17.67 27.18
N ASN A 393 -20.05 18.14 27.70
CA ASN A 393 -19.67 17.93 29.08
C ASN A 393 -20.62 18.69 30.03
N GLN A 394 -20.96 18.06 31.15
CA GLN A 394 -21.84 18.63 32.20
C GLN A 394 -23.25 19.03 31.72
N TRP A 395 -23.77 18.38 30.68
CA TRP A 395 -25.12 18.62 30.14
C TRP A 395 -26.24 18.64 31.19
N SER A 396 -26.20 17.73 32.16
CA SER A 396 -27.19 17.65 33.25
C SER A 396 -27.18 18.85 34.20
N GLU A 397 -26.04 19.53 34.35
CA GLU A 397 -25.95 20.77 35.13
C GLU A 397 -26.44 21.96 34.30
N LEU A 398 -26.22 21.94 32.98
CA LEU A 398 -26.72 22.96 32.06
C LEU A 398 -28.26 23.00 32.02
N LEU A 399 -28.92 21.83 32.09
CA LEU A 399 -30.38 21.73 32.23
C LEU A 399 -30.95 22.32 33.54
N LYS A 400 -30.10 22.45 34.58
CA LYS A 400 -30.48 23.10 35.85
C LYS A 400 -30.29 24.62 35.81
N THR A 401 -29.60 25.16 34.79
CA THR A 401 -29.42 26.61 34.60
C THR A 401 -30.64 27.26 33.93
N ASP A 402 -30.62 28.59 33.81
CA ASP A 402 -31.68 29.40 33.16
C ASP A 402 -31.72 29.27 31.62
N LEU A 403 -31.04 28.26 31.05
CA LEU A 403 -30.90 28.03 29.61
C LEU A 403 -31.71 26.80 29.15
N SER A 404 -32.28 26.90 27.97
CA SER A 404 -33.01 25.80 27.31
C SER A 404 -32.70 25.80 25.82
N VAL A 405 -32.44 24.63 25.23
CA VAL A 405 -32.35 24.50 23.76
C VAL A 405 -33.76 24.62 23.19
N VAL A 406 -33.95 25.50 22.22
CA VAL A 406 -35.25 25.82 21.61
C VAL A 406 -35.34 25.34 20.17
N ASP A 407 -34.21 25.29 19.47
CA ASP A 407 -34.16 24.82 18.10
C ASP A 407 -32.82 24.12 17.82
N THR A 408 -32.83 23.15 16.91
CA THR A 408 -31.64 22.42 16.47
C THR A 408 -31.73 22.15 14.97
N TYR A 409 -30.66 22.44 14.26
CA TYR A 409 -30.52 22.20 12.84
C TYR A 409 -29.20 21.45 12.60
N SER A 410 -29.26 20.14 12.42
CA SER A 410 -28.06 19.30 12.31
C SER A 410 -28.18 18.26 11.21
N ASP A 411 -27.05 18.00 10.55
CA ASP A 411 -26.88 16.84 9.67
C ASP A 411 -26.64 15.52 10.44
N GLY A 412 -26.56 15.58 11.78
CA GLY A 412 -26.27 14.47 12.69
C GLY A 412 -27.43 14.09 13.61
N GLN A 413 -27.34 12.93 14.25
CA GLN A 413 -28.29 12.44 15.26
C GLN A 413 -27.89 12.90 16.65
N TRP A 414 -28.75 13.69 17.31
CA TRP A 414 -28.63 14.05 18.71
C TRP A 414 -29.13 12.92 19.62
N ASN A 415 -28.31 12.52 20.59
CA ASN A 415 -28.67 11.59 21.65
C ASN A 415 -28.68 12.31 22.99
N GLU A 416 -29.89 12.65 23.45
CA GLU A 416 -30.12 13.45 24.66
C GLU A 416 -29.63 12.76 25.94
N ASP A 417 -29.86 11.44 26.08
CA ASP A 417 -29.45 10.64 27.25
C ASP A 417 -27.93 10.60 27.44
N ARG A 418 -27.18 10.67 26.34
CA ARG A 418 -25.71 10.59 26.34
C ARG A 418 -25.04 11.95 26.17
N ALA A 419 -25.81 12.99 25.90
CA ALA A 419 -25.33 14.31 25.51
C ALA A 419 -24.33 14.27 24.33
N VAL A 420 -24.61 13.46 23.31
CA VAL A 420 -23.73 13.30 22.13
C VAL A 420 -24.46 13.64 20.84
N ILE A 421 -23.85 14.50 20.02
CA ILE A 421 -24.22 14.66 18.60
C ILE A 421 -23.32 13.74 17.79
N SER A 422 -23.90 12.89 16.96
CA SER A 422 -23.15 12.00 16.08
C SER A 422 -23.44 12.32 14.62
N THR A 423 -22.39 12.51 13.83
CA THR A 423 -22.49 12.89 12.42
C THR A 423 -21.65 11.93 11.60
N VAL A 424 -22.26 11.42 10.54
CA VAL A 424 -21.58 10.56 9.57
C VAL A 424 -20.84 11.44 8.58
N MET A 425 -19.51 11.30 8.54
CA MET A 425 -18.65 11.99 7.57
C MET A 425 -18.24 11.03 6.46
N ASP A 426 -18.27 11.52 5.22
CA ASP A 426 -17.65 10.84 4.07
C ASP A 426 -16.32 11.54 3.74
N ILE A 427 -15.20 10.87 4.00
CA ILE A 427 -13.86 11.42 3.79
C ILE A 427 -13.55 11.70 2.30
N ARG A 428 -14.36 11.19 1.37
CA ARG A 428 -14.17 11.37 -0.09
C ARG A 428 -14.68 12.70 -0.60
N HIS A 429 -15.54 13.37 0.16
CA HIS A 429 -16.11 14.66 -0.21
C HIS A 429 -15.53 15.73 0.71
N ASN A 430 -15.07 16.84 0.14
CA ASN A 430 -14.51 17.96 0.90
C ASN A 430 -15.61 18.81 1.61
N ALA A 431 -16.70 18.17 2.01
CA ALA A 431 -17.87 18.81 2.57
C ALA A 431 -17.74 18.92 4.08
N ALA A 432 -17.71 20.16 4.59
CA ALA A 432 -17.87 20.41 6.01
C ALA A 432 -19.32 20.12 6.42
N ARG A 433 -19.52 19.32 7.48
CA ARG A 433 -20.84 19.11 8.08
C ARG A 433 -20.95 19.91 9.35
N ARG A 434 -22.10 20.56 9.55
CA ARG A 434 -22.33 21.47 10.68
C ARG A 434 -23.58 21.07 11.45
N SER A 435 -23.49 21.19 12.76
CA SER A 435 -24.61 21.02 13.69
C SER A 435 -24.83 22.33 14.43
N TRP A 436 -26.05 22.84 14.37
CA TRP A 436 -26.43 24.16 14.84
C TRP A 436 -27.48 24.06 15.93
N TRP A 437 -27.29 24.76 17.04
CA TRP A 437 -28.25 24.79 18.14
C TRP A 437 -28.61 26.21 18.52
N LYS A 438 -29.89 26.47 18.76
CA LYS A 438 -30.39 27.72 19.32
C LYS A 438 -30.77 27.52 20.78
N VAL A 439 -30.13 28.25 21.67
CA VAL A 439 -30.28 28.17 23.13
C VAL A 439 -30.87 29.47 23.66
N ARG A 440 -32.01 29.36 24.34
CA ARG A 440 -32.75 30.48 24.92
C ARG A 440 -32.60 30.54 26.42
N GLN A 441 -32.39 31.74 26.92
CA GLN A 441 -32.52 32.05 28.33
C GLN A 441 -34.00 32.28 28.71
N LYS A 442 -34.48 31.64 29.79
CA LYS A 442 -35.91 31.70 30.15
C LYS A 442 -36.32 33.07 30.71
N THR A 443 -35.40 33.81 31.34
CA THR A 443 -35.70 35.10 31.98
C THR A 443 -35.29 36.37 31.21
N GLY A 444 -34.60 36.24 30.06
CA GLY A 444 -34.07 37.38 29.26
C GLY A 444 -34.96 37.82 28.08
N VAL A 445 -34.65 38.96 27.46
CA VAL A 445 -35.43 39.55 26.35
C VAL A 445 -34.57 39.71 25.08
N LEU A 446 -35.21 39.46 23.92
CA LEU A 446 -34.81 39.75 22.52
C LEU A 446 -33.87 38.78 21.78
N LYS A 447 -32.78 38.24 22.36
CA LYS A 447 -31.81 37.40 21.62
C LYS A 447 -31.55 36.03 22.24
N ASP A 448 -31.43 35.01 21.38
CA ASP A 448 -31.03 33.65 21.73
C ASP A 448 -29.56 33.41 21.33
N PHE A 449 -28.88 32.52 22.04
CA PHE A 449 -27.54 32.05 21.66
C PHE A 449 -27.64 31.04 20.55
N VAL A 450 -26.70 31.06 19.60
CA VAL A 450 -26.58 30.07 18.55
C VAL A 450 -25.20 29.43 18.61
N ILE A 451 -25.15 28.11 18.65
CA ILE A 451 -23.92 27.30 18.72
C ILE A 451 -23.77 26.59 17.38
N ALA A 452 -22.59 26.65 16.78
CA ALA A 452 -22.24 25.90 15.58
C ALA A 452 -21.07 24.95 15.87
N LEU A 453 -21.26 23.66 15.57
CA LEU A 453 -20.26 22.61 15.70
C LEU A 453 -19.96 22.05 14.32
N GLU A 454 -18.70 22.12 13.89
CA GLU A 454 -18.32 21.84 12.51
C GLU A 454 -17.30 20.70 12.44
N LEU A 455 -17.49 19.81 11.47
CA LEU A 455 -16.57 18.75 11.09
C LEU A 455 -16.19 18.97 9.63
N GLY A 456 -14.92 19.28 9.37
CA GLY A 456 -14.38 19.48 8.01
C GLY A 456 -13.39 18.39 7.62
N VAL A 457 -13.24 18.13 6.32
CA VAL A 457 -12.18 17.25 5.79
C VAL A 457 -11.06 18.13 5.23
N LYS A 458 -9.79 17.85 5.55
CA LYS A 458 -8.63 18.49 4.93
C LYS A 458 -7.55 17.45 4.72
N GLN A 459 -7.03 17.33 3.49
CA GLN A 459 -6.06 16.28 3.13
C GLN A 459 -6.52 14.85 3.53
N MET A 460 -7.81 14.57 3.42
CA MET A 460 -8.45 13.31 3.84
C MET A 460 -8.48 13.07 5.38
N GLU A 461 -8.16 14.05 6.23
CA GLU A 461 -8.35 13.99 7.69
C GLU A 461 -9.55 14.83 8.15
N VAL A 462 -10.25 14.40 9.21
CA VAL A 462 -11.42 15.12 9.77
C VAL A 462 -10.99 15.99 10.94
N HIS A 463 -11.26 17.29 10.85
CA HIS A 463 -11.02 18.27 11.90
C HIS A 463 -12.33 18.79 12.49
N ALA A 464 -12.32 19.17 13.76
CA ALA A 464 -13.48 19.73 14.45
C ALA A 464 -13.25 21.16 14.94
N SER A 465 -14.28 22.00 14.82
CA SER A 465 -14.32 23.39 15.29
C SER A 465 -15.65 23.68 15.99
N CYS A 466 -15.67 24.69 16.87
CA CYS A 466 -16.89 25.15 17.53
C CYS A 466 -16.94 26.67 17.63
N HIS A 467 -18.16 27.22 17.46
CA HIS A 467 -18.41 28.65 17.34
C HIS A 467 -19.69 29.02 18.09
N LEU A 468 -19.74 30.24 18.64
CA LEU A 468 -20.84 30.76 19.45
C LEU A 468 -21.22 32.18 18.99
N MET A 469 -22.52 32.43 18.82
CA MET A 469 -23.07 33.70 18.33
C MET A 469 -24.41 34.03 19.01
N VAL A 470 -24.97 35.20 18.73
CA VAL A 470 -26.35 35.58 19.12
C VAL A 470 -27.21 35.86 17.89
N ALA A 471 -28.51 35.60 18.01
CA ALA A 471 -29.49 35.91 16.98
C ALA A 471 -30.82 36.32 17.63
N SER A 472 -31.60 37.15 16.93
CA SER A 472 -32.98 37.47 17.30
C SER A 472 -33.80 36.20 17.46
N ARG A 473 -34.76 36.23 18.37
CA ARG A 473 -35.71 35.12 18.57
C ARG A 473 -36.47 34.77 17.30
N ASP A 474 -36.77 35.77 16.48
CA ASP A 474 -37.57 35.63 15.26
C ASP A 474 -36.76 35.07 14.08
N THR A 475 -35.43 35.11 14.15
CA THR A 475 -34.56 34.60 13.08
C THR A 475 -34.47 33.08 13.16
N ALA A 476 -35.02 32.41 12.16
CA ALA A 476 -35.02 30.95 12.11
C ALA A 476 -33.59 30.39 11.98
N LEU A 477 -33.30 29.31 12.71
CA LEU A 477 -31.96 28.71 12.79
C LEU A 477 -31.49 28.15 11.43
N ASP A 478 -32.43 27.69 10.59
CA ASP A 478 -32.15 27.17 9.26
C ASP A 478 -31.68 28.26 8.27
N ILE A 479 -32.18 29.50 8.41
CA ILE A 479 -31.70 30.66 7.63
C ILE A 479 -30.24 30.96 7.96
N ILE A 480 -29.91 30.98 9.26
CA ILE A 480 -28.54 31.18 9.74
C ILE A 480 -27.63 30.07 9.22
N ALA A 481 -28.05 28.81 9.40
CA ALA A 481 -27.27 27.65 8.99
C ALA A 481 -26.97 27.65 7.48
N ARG A 482 -27.96 27.94 6.62
CA ARG A 482 -27.77 27.96 5.15
C ARG A 482 -26.84 29.07 4.67
N ALA A 483 -26.88 30.26 5.26
CA ALA A 483 -26.07 31.39 4.80
C ALA A 483 -24.57 31.24 5.11
N THR A 484 -24.22 30.43 6.10
CA THR A 484 -22.82 30.22 6.53
C THR A 484 -22.02 29.28 5.62
N VAL A 485 -22.68 28.57 4.69
CA VAL A 485 -22.04 27.58 3.80
C VAL A 485 -21.06 28.27 2.83
N ASP A 486 -21.30 29.55 2.52
CA ASP A 486 -20.61 30.27 1.45
C ASP A 486 -19.64 31.37 1.92
N SER A 487 -19.29 31.49 3.22
CA SER A 487 -18.41 32.59 3.66
C SER A 487 -17.70 32.46 5.02
N ASP A 488 -16.40 32.77 5.03
CA ASP A 488 -15.48 32.69 6.19
C ASP A 488 -15.67 33.76 7.29
N GLY A 489 -16.71 34.60 7.22
CA GLY A 489 -16.96 35.69 8.18
C GLY A 489 -17.94 35.37 9.32
N PHE A 490 -18.64 34.23 9.27
CA PHE A 490 -19.69 33.87 10.26
C PHE A 490 -19.17 33.20 11.54
N LEU A 491 -17.94 32.69 11.51
CA LEU A 491 -17.43 31.68 12.43
C LEU A 491 -16.10 32.14 13.04
N GLY A 492 -15.89 31.91 14.33
CA GLY A 492 -14.63 32.25 15.00
C GLY A 492 -14.77 32.68 16.46
N SER A 493 -15.90 33.28 16.84
CA SER A 493 -16.11 33.64 18.24
C SER A 493 -16.44 32.41 19.08
N ARG A 494 -15.82 32.33 20.26
CA ARG A 494 -16.13 31.32 21.28
C ARG A 494 -16.96 31.88 22.41
N ILE A 495 -17.32 33.17 22.35
CA ILE A 495 -18.01 33.88 23.42
C ILE A 495 -19.12 34.75 22.85
N ALA A 496 -20.28 34.70 23.48
CA ALA A 496 -21.43 35.48 23.07
C ALA A 496 -22.12 36.07 24.29
N SER A 497 -22.73 37.25 24.13
CA SER A 497 -23.59 37.87 25.13
C SER A 497 -24.91 38.31 24.53
N ASN A 498 -26.02 37.97 25.19
CA ASN A 498 -27.38 38.36 24.82
C ASN A 498 -27.92 39.49 25.73
N ASP A 499 -27.04 40.40 26.14
CA ASP A 499 -27.28 41.53 27.06
C ASP A 499 -27.57 41.13 28.53
N SER A 500 -28.14 39.96 28.80
CA SER A 500 -28.44 39.46 30.15
C SER A 500 -27.50 38.36 30.67
N LEU A 501 -26.87 37.61 29.76
CA LEU A 501 -25.94 36.52 30.08
C LEU A 501 -24.75 36.55 29.11
N THR A 502 -23.59 36.10 29.56
CA THR A 502 -22.41 35.84 28.70
C THR A 502 -22.02 34.38 28.80
N LEU A 503 -21.85 33.71 27.66
CA LEU A 503 -21.49 32.29 27.56
C LEU A 503 -20.20 32.12 26.79
N GLY A 504 -19.38 31.15 27.19
CA GLY A 504 -18.19 30.71 26.47
C GLY A 504 -18.23 29.22 26.13
N ILE A 505 -17.62 28.83 25.00
CA ILE A 505 -17.51 27.45 24.53
C ILE A 505 -16.05 26.99 24.37
N LYS A 506 -15.75 25.78 24.85
CA LYS A 506 -14.41 25.16 24.75
C LYS A 506 -14.50 23.80 24.05
N LEU A 507 -13.53 23.52 23.17
CA LEU A 507 -13.36 22.23 22.48
C LEU A 507 -12.07 21.55 22.95
N SER A 508 -12.13 20.25 23.20
CA SER A 508 -10.95 19.41 23.46
C SER A 508 -11.12 18.02 22.86
N GLN A 509 -10.04 17.38 22.44
CA GLN A 509 -10.05 15.99 21.99
C GLN A 509 -9.59 15.08 23.12
N ASP A 510 -10.25 13.93 23.28
CA ASP A 510 -9.98 12.98 24.37
C ASP A 510 -8.60 12.29 24.21
N LEU A 511 -8.29 11.82 22.99
CA LEU A 511 -7.01 11.21 22.61
C LEU A 511 -6.61 11.62 21.17
N PRO A 512 -5.31 11.69 20.83
CA PRO A 512 -4.88 11.94 19.45
C PRO A 512 -5.46 10.90 18.48
N GLY A 513 -6.23 11.33 17.49
CA GLY A 513 -6.91 10.46 16.52
C GLY A 513 -8.28 9.91 16.96
N SER A 514 -8.83 10.35 18.10
CA SER A 514 -10.19 10.00 18.52
C SER A 514 -11.25 10.63 17.60
N LYS A 515 -12.32 9.87 17.31
CA LYS A 515 -13.49 10.33 16.54
C LYS A 515 -14.51 11.11 17.39
N LEU A 516 -14.27 11.26 18.69
CA LEU A 516 -15.14 11.98 19.63
C LEU A 516 -14.45 13.25 20.15
N TYR A 517 -15.17 14.37 20.07
CA TYR A 517 -14.74 15.69 20.51
C TYR A 517 -15.56 16.15 21.71
N MET A 518 -14.91 16.72 22.71
CA MET A 518 -15.54 17.18 23.96
C MET A 518 -15.82 18.68 23.90
N VAL A 519 -17.07 19.07 24.12
CA VAL A 519 -17.55 20.45 24.13
C VAL A 519 -17.96 20.83 25.55
N THR A 520 -17.49 21.97 26.06
CA THR A 520 -17.86 22.48 27.39
C THR A 520 -18.40 23.91 27.27
N LEU A 521 -19.55 24.17 27.89
CA LEU A 521 -20.18 25.50 27.97
C LEU A 521 -20.05 26.02 29.41
N ALA A 522 -19.58 27.26 29.58
CA ALA A 522 -19.42 27.88 30.91
C ALA A 522 -19.61 29.39 30.86
N THR A 523 -20.02 29.99 31.98
CA THR A 523 -19.97 31.43 32.18
C THR A 523 -18.51 31.85 32.50
N PRO A 524 -17.90 32.75 31.73
CA PRO A 524 -16.51 33.13 31.95
C PRO A 524 -16.33 33.86 33.30
N ALA A 525 -15.26 33.53 34.04
CA ALA A 525 -15.04 33.97 35.42
C ALA A 525 -14.60 35.44 35.59
N THR A 526 -14.25 36.16 34.52
CA THR A 526 -13.85 37.57 34.57
C THR A 526 -14.04 38.25 33.21
N PRO A 527 -14.72 39.43 33.12
CA PRO A 527 -14.96 40.12 31.84
C PRO A 527 -13.71 40.72 31.18
N SER A 528 -12.58 40.77 31.88
CA SER A 528 -11.39 41.53 31.50
C SER A 528 -10.34 40.75 30.68
N GLN A 529 -10.60 39.48 30.33
CA GLN A 529 -9.65 38.64 29.58
C GLN A 529 -10.05 38.31 28.13
N LEU A 530 -11.06 38.95 27.55
CA LEU A 530 -11.66 38.45 26.31
C LEU A 530 -11.71 39.52 25.22
N MET A 531 -10.78 39.43 24.28
CA MET A 531 -10.73 40.19 23.02
C MET A 531 -11.55 39.48 21.91
N ASP A 532 -12.69 38.88 22.24
CA ASP A 532 -13.58 38.25 21.24
C ASP A 532 -14.85 39.09 21.08
N ILE A 533 -15.08 39.61 19.87
CA ILE A 533 -16.28 40.37 19.51
C ILE A 533 -17.45 39.38 19.43
N VAL A 534 -18.56 39.67 20.13
CA VAL A 534 -19.80 38.90 20.03
C VAL A 534 -20.31 38.98 18.59
N VAL A 535 -20.48 37.82 17.94
CA VAL A 535 -21.03 37.73 16.57
C VAL A 535 -22.56 37.80 16.65
N ASP A 536 -23.15 38.77 15.96
CA ASP A 536 -24.60 38.91 15.77
C ASP A 536 -24.98 38.36 14.38
N ALA A 537 -25.65 37.20 14.37
CA ALA A 537 -26.00 36.49 13.15
C ALA A 537 -26.95 37.29 12.24
N ASP A 538 -27.82 38.14 12.81
CA ASP A 538 -28.76 38.95 12.03
C ASP A 538 -28.04 40.05 11.25
N GLN A 539 -27.00 40.62 11.88
CA GLN A 539 -26.16 41.62 11.25
C GLN A 539 -25.29 41.00 10.16
N GLU A 540 -24.72 39.83 10.41
CA GLU A 540 -23.88 39.09 9.45
C GLU A 540 -24.67 38.60 8.22
N LEU A 541 -25.92 38.15 8.41
CA LEU A 541 -26.81 37.77 7.30
C LEU A 541 -27.07 38.93 6.35
N LYS A 542 -27.26 40.13 6.90
CA LYS A 542 -27.37 41.35 6.10
C LYS A 542 -26.08 41.60 5.34
N ILE A 543 -24.93 41.61 6.01
CA ILE A 543 -23.62 41.84 5.37
C ILE A 543 -23.38 40.88 4.20
N LEU A 544 -23.69 39.59 4.37
CA LEU A 544 -23.56 38.58 3.32
C LEU A 544 -24.41 38.84 2.08
N ALA A 545 -25.71 39.10 2.27
CA ALA A 545 -26.62 39.34 1.17
C ALA A 545 -26.18 40.53 0.30
N HIS A 546 -25.64 41.57 0.95
CA HIS A 546 -25.08 42.74 0.27
C HIS A 546 -23.75 42.40 -0.45
N THR A 547 -22.91 41.55 0.16
CA THR A 547 -21.63 41.10 -0.42
C THR A 547 -21.84 40.25 -1.69
N ASP A 548 -22.73 39.27 -1.65
CA ASP A 548 -23.05 38.40 -2.79
C ASP A 548 -23.68 39.18 -3.95
N SER A 549 -24.59 40.10 -3.64
CA SER A 549 -25.18 41.01 -4.64
C SER A 549 -24.11 41.83 -5.36
N LEU A 550 -23.13 42.32 -4.62
CA LEU A 550 -22.02 43.14 -5.12
C LEU A 550 -21.04 42.31 -5.98
N LEU A 551 -20.68 41.08 -5.57
CA LEU A 551 -19.82 40.19 -6.37
C LEU A 551 -20.51 39.69 -7.64
N LYS A 552 -21.80 39.34 -7.60
CA LYS A 552 -22.60 38.97 -8.79
C LYS A 552 -22.68 40.11 -9.80
N LEU A 553 -22.70 41.35 -9.31
CA LEU A 553 -22.68 42.53 -10.17
C LEU A 553 -21.33 42.65 -10.88
N PHE A 554 -20.21 42.54 -10.16
CA PHE A 554 -18.89 42.51 -10.78
C PHE A 554 -18.72 41.37 -11.79
N ALA A 555 -19.27 40.18 -11.50
CA ALA A 555 -19.23 39.04 -12.42
C ALA A 555 -20.05 39.24 -13.69
N LYS A 556 -21.17 39.99 -13.63
CA LYS A 556 -22.00 40.33 -14.79
C LYS A 556 -21.42 41.48 -15.61
N SER A 557 -20.82 42.46 -14.95
CA SER A 557 -20.30 43.68 -15.59
C SER A 557 -18.91 43.49 -16.21
N TRP A 558 -18.14 42.48 -15.77
CA TRP A 558 -16.74 42.34 -16.18
C TRP A 558 -16.39 40.96 -16.79
N PRO A 559 -16.85 40.63 -18.01
CA PRO A 559 -16.45 39.40 -18.67
C PRO A 559 -15.30 39.64 -19.67
N VAL A 560 -14.09 39.98 -19.22
CA VAL A 560 -12.88 39.78 -20.05
C VAL A 560 -11.68 39.48 -19.16
N SER A 561 -11.17 38.26 -19.29
CA SER A 561 -9.81 37.89 -18.93
C SER A 561 -8.83 38.74 -19.74
N LEU A 562 -8.35 39.83 -19.16
CA LEU A 562 -7.19 40.57 -19.66
C LEU A 562 -5.96 39.67 -19.58
N ASN A 563 -5.69 38.94 -20.65
CA ASN A 563 -4.46 38.16 -20.82
C ASN A 563 -3.30 39.15 -21.10
N LEU A 564 -2.79 39.79 -20.04
CA LEU A 564 -1.72 40.80 -20.10
C LEU A 564 -0.31 40.21 -20.27
N SER A 565 -0.19 38.97 -20.73
CA SER A 565 1.10 38.30 -20.97
C SER A 565 1.92 38.90 -22.14
N GLY A 566 1.34 39.84 -22.92
CA GLY A 566 2.01 40.51 -24.05
C GLY A 566 2.80 41.80 -23.73
N PHE A 567 2.67 42.39 -22.54
CA PHE A 567 3.35 43.66 -22.22
C PHE A 567 4.78 43.45 -21.71
N LYS A 568 5.67 42.96 -22.59
CA LYS A 568 7.12 43.04 -22.37
C LYS A 568 7.81 43.70 -23.57
N LYS A 569 7.98 45.02 -23.49
CA LYS A 569 9.20 45.73 -23.91
C LYS A 569 9.20 47.19 -23.41
N PRO A 570 10.34 47.74 -22.95
CA PRO A 570 10.47 49.16 -22.70
C PRO A 570 10.56 49.90 -24.04
N LEU A 571 9.73 50.93 -24.23
CA LEU A 571 9.84 51.86 -25.35
C LEU A 571 11.00 52.83 -25.09
N GLU A 572 12.16 52.52 -25.65
CA GLU A 572 13.15 53.54 -26.03
C GLU A 572 12.89 53.94 -27.49
N GLY A 573 12.70 55.23 -27.74
CA GLY A 573 12.73 55.80 -29.09
C GLY A 573 11.42 56.43 -29.55
N LYS A 574 11.50 57.72 -29.89
CA LYS A 574 10.45 58.56 -30.44
C LYS A 574 10.03 58.12 -31.84
N GLU A 575 8.81 58.54 -32.21
CA GLU A 575 8.21 58.58 -33.56
C GLU A 575 7.59 57.27 -34.08
N GLN A 576 6.29 57.09 -33.82
CA GLN A 576 5.30 56.67 -34.84
C GLN A 576 3.89 56.76 -34.25
N ALA A 577 3.15 57.82 -34.61
CA ALA A 577 1.78 58.09 -34.16
C ALA A 577 0.72 57.72 -35.23
N GLN A 578 0.97 56.69 -36.05
CA GLN A 578 0.07 56.32 -37.18
C GLN A 578 -0.02 54.81 -37.43
N ASP A 579 0.11 53.98 -36.40
CA ASP A 579 -0.21 52.54 -36.52
C ASP A 579 -1.73 52.34 -36.28
N PRO A 580 -2.50 51.82 -37.24
CA PRO A 580 -3.94 51.57 -37.09
C PRO A 580 -4.26 50.68 -35.87
N LEU A 581 -3.38 49.74 -35.52
CA LEU A 581 -3.55 48.88 -34.37
C LEU A 581 -3.43 49.65 -33.03
N PHE A 582 -2.59 50.68 -32.99
CA PHE A 582 -2.38 51.52 -31.80
C PHE A 582 -3.53 52.52 -31.60
N LEU A 583 -4.18 52.96 -32.68
CA LEU A 583 -5.38 53.79 -32.64
C LEU A 583 -6.64 53.00 -32.28
N ASP A 584 -6.76 51.73 -32.71
CA ASP A 584 -7.80 50.81 -32.22
C ASP A 584 -7.62 50.50 -30.72
N LEU A 585 -6.36 50.33 -30.25
CA LEU A 585 -6.04 50.14 -28.83
C LEU A 585 -6.32 51.37 -27.95
N LEU A 586 -6.13 52.59 -28.49
CA LEU A 586 -6.54 53.83 -27.83
C LEU A 586 -8.07 54.00 -27.83
N GLY A 587 -8.74 53.59 -28.91
CA GLY A 587 -10.19 53.54 -29.02
C GLY A 587 -10.83 52.55 -28.05
N GLU A 588 -10.24 51.37 -27.86
CA GLU A 588 -10.67 50.38 -26.86
C GLU A 588 -10.39 50.87 -25.42
N LYS A 589 -9.24 51.53 -25.19
CA LYS A 589 -8.92 52.13 -23.89
C LYS A 589 -9.88 53.28 -23.52
N GLU A 590 -10.23 54.14 -24.48
CA GLU A 590 -11.20 55.22 -24.28
C GLU A 590 -12.63 54.69 -24.17
N ALA A 591 -12.98 53.62 -24.89
CA ALA A 591 -14.26 52.92 -24.75
C ALA A 591 -14.40 52.27 -23.37
N ILE A 592 -13.35 51.57 -22.89
CA ILE A 592 -13.28 50.98 -21.56
C ILE A 592 -13.28 52.07 -20.48
N GLN A 593 -12.55 53.19 -20.65
CA GLN A 593 -12.62 54.32 -19.71
C GLN A 593 -13.99 54.99 -19.69
N SER A 594 -14.69 55.07 -20.82
CA SER A 594 -16.06 55.60 -20.89
C SER A 594 -17.08 54.65 -20.25
N GLN A 595 -16.93 53.33 -20.42
CA GLN A 595 -17.74 52.31 -19.76
C GLN A 595 -17.50 52.27 -18.25
N ILE A 596 -16.23 52.35 -17.80
CA ILE A 596 -15.87 52.50 -16.39
C ILE A 596 -16.47 53.79 -15.79
N SER A 597 -16.57 54.86 -16.58
CA SER A 597 -17.13 56.14 -16.12
C SER A 597 -18.66 56.11 -16.03
N LEU A 598 -19.35 55.41 -16.96
CA LEU A 598 -20.80 55.18 -16.95
C LEU A 598 -21.22 54.20 -15.83
N GLU A 599 -20.39 53.19 -15.53
CA GLU A 599 -20.65 52.19 -14.49
C GLU A 599 -20.31 52.67 -13.07
N SER A 600 -19.47 53.70 -12.93
CA SER A 600 -19.23 54.38 -11.65
C SER A 600 -20.51 55.01 -11.07
N HIS A 601 -21.45 55.43 -11.93
CA HIS A 601 -22.75 55.95 -11.52
C HIS A 601 -23.70 54.84 -11.07
N SER A 602 -23.74 53.69 -11.74
CA SER A 602 -24.57 52.55 -11.32
C SER A 602 -24.07 51.90 -10.02
N ILE A 603 -22.77 51.90 -9.74
CA ILE A 603 -22.26 51.42 -8.44
C ILE A 603 -22.50 52.47 -7.33
N GLN A 604 -22.47 53.77 -7.63
CA GLN A 604 -22.87 54.83 -6.71
C GLN A 604 -24.38 54.82 -6.40
N GLU A 605 -25.22 54.59 -7.41
CA GLU A 605 -26.66 54.37 -7.26
C GLU A 605 -26.96 53.08 -6.48
N LEU A 606 -26.20 52.00 -6.68
CA LEU A 606 -26.36 50.77 -5.90
C LEU A 606 -25.93 50.93 -4.43
N MET A 607 -24.84 51.67 -4.17
CA MET A 607 -24.44 52.04 -2.81
C MET A 607 -25.49 52.93 -2.12
N ALA A 608 -26.24 53.73 -2.88
CA ALA A 608 -27.38 54.49 -2.39
C ALA A 608 -28.66 53.64 -2.20
N ASP A 609 -28.96 52.72 -3.13
CA ASP A 609 -30.12 51.81 -3.12
C ASP A 609 -30.03 50.74 -2.03
N LEU A 610 -28.82 50.36 -1.59
CA LEU A 610 -28.60 49.47 -0.44
C LEU A 610 -28.96 50.12 0.92
N GLN A 611 -29.63 51.28 0.95
CA GLN A 611 -30.06 52.02 2.16
C GLN A 611 -28.91 52.27 3.16
N LEU A 612 -27.81 52.83 2.67
CA LEU A 612 -26.74 53.39 3.52
C LEU A 612 -27.00 54.84 3.97
N SER A 613 -28.27 55.27 3.99
CA SER A 613 -28.78 56.53 4.57
C SER A 613 -30.16 56.22 5.19
N ASP A 614 -30.54 56.59 6.42
CA ASP A 614 -30.22 57.74 7.27
C ASP A 614 -30.09 57.37 8.76
N THR A 615 -29.30 56.34 9.05
CA THR A 615 -28.36 56.23 10.20
C THR A 615 -27.78 54.82 10.21
N PRO A 616 -26.96 54.41 9.21
CA PRO A 616 -26.10 53.26 9.40
C PRO A 616 -24.95 53.71 10.30
N SER A 617 -24.60 52.93 11.33
CA SER A 617 -23.30 53.15 11.95
C SER A 617 -22.25 53.04 10.84
N THR A 618 -21.34 54.00 10.81
CA THR A 618 -20.17 54.07 9.92
C THR A 618 -19.30 52.80 9.93
N ASP A 619 -19.64 51.81 10.76
CA ASP A 619 -18.90 50.57 11.00
C ASP A 619 -19.22 49.42 10.02
N ASN A 620 -20.36 49.40 9.33
CA ASN A 620 -20.79 48.24 8.53
C ASN A 620 -20.37 48.26 7.06
N ILE A 621 -20.29 49.44 6.42
CA ILE A 621 -19.80 49.58 5.03
C ILE A 621 -18.37 49.02 4.89
N PRO A 622 -17.42 49.33 5.80
CA PRO A 622 -16.09 48.76 5.75
C PRO A 622 -16.08 47.22 5.84
N LYS A 623 -17.01 46.61 6.58
CA LYS A 623 -17.08 45.14 6.72
C LYS A 623 -17.53 44.44 5.43
N ILE A 624 -18.54 44.98 4.75
CA ILE A 624 -19.03 44.45 3.47
C ILE A 624 -17.92 44.53 2.42
N VAL A 625 -17.27 45.70 2.30
CA VAL A 625 -16.20 45.92 1.32
C VAL A 625 -14.97 45.04 1.63
N ARG A 626 -14.55 44.92 2.91
CA ARG A 626 -13.45 44.03 3.32
C ARG A 626 -13.72 42.57 2.98
N ARG A 627 -14.94 42.09 3.20
CA ARG A 627 -15.31 40.69 2.91
C ARG A 627 -15.36 40.40 1.42
N ALA A 628 -15.96 41.30 0.64
CA ALA A 628 -15.95 41.22 -0.82
C ALA A 628 -14.51 41.21 -1.38
N PHE A 629 -13.63 42.02 -0.78
CA PHE A 629 -12.23 42.12 -1.16
C PHE A 629 -11.46 40.81 -0.91
N ILE A 630 -11.64 40.17 0.25
CA ILE A 630 -11.02 38.87 0.56
C ILE A 630 -11.49 37.78 -0.43
N LEU A 631 -12.78 37.70 -0.71
CA LEU A 631 -13.34 36.73 -1.66
C LEU A 631 -12.85 36.99 -3.10
N ALA A 632 -12.68 38.25 -3.49
CA ALA A 632 -12.10 38.59 -4.78
C ALA A 632 -10.64 38.14 -4.90
N ILE A 633 -9.86 38.19 -3.81
CA ILE A 633 -8.47 37.71 -3.78
C ILE A 633 -8.40 36.19 -3.94
N THR A 634 -9.17 35.46 -3.14
CA THR A 634 -9.15 33.98 -3.17
C THR A 634 -9.75 33.44 -4.47
N GLY A 635 -10.76 34.11 -5.03
CA GLY A 635 -11.37 33.78 -6.32
C GLY A 635 -10.61 34.26 -7.57
N GLY A 636 -9.48 34.97 -7.42
CA GLY A 636 -8.68 35.44 -8.56
C GLY A 636 -9.29 36.61 -9.35
N HIS A 637 -10.31 37.28 -8.81
CA HIS A 637 -11.02 38.37 -9.47
C HIS A 637 -10.27 39.71 -9.35
N THR A 638 -9.17 39.84 -10.10
CA THR A 638 -8.24 40.98 -10.03
C THR A 638 -8.94 42.35 -10.20
N ALA A 639 -9.87 42.50 -11.15
CA ALA A 639 -10.57 43.76 -11.38
C ALA A 639 -11.51 44.16 -10.23
N ALA A 640 -12.26 43.19 -9.69
CA ALA A 640 -13.13 43.41 -8.52
C ALA A 640 -12.30 43.79 -7.29
N MET A 641 -11.16 43.12 -7.10
CA MET A 641 -10.19 43.45 -6.04
C MET A 641 -9.70 44.90 -6.19
N GLU A 642 -9.32 45.34 -7.40
CA GLU A 642 -8.81 46.70 -7.62
C GLU A 642 -9.87 47.78 -7.42
N TYR A 643 -11.12 47.50 -7.79
CA TYR A 643 -12.23 48.40 -7.56
C TYR A 643 -12.52 48.56 -6.06
N LEU A 644 -12.65 47.43 -5.35
CA LEU A 644 -12.96 47.41 -3.92
C LEU A 644 -11.85 48.05 -3.07
N TRP A 645 -10.59 47.95 -3.52
CA TRP A 645 -9.46 48.62 -2.90
C TRP A 645 -9.65 50.14 -2.72
N LYS A 646 -10.29 50.82 -3.68
CA LYS A 646 -10.52 52.28 -3.63
C LYS A 646 -11.37 52.72 -2.43
N TYR A 647 -12.21 51.82 -1.92
CA TYR A 647 -13.14 52.07 -0.82
C TYR A 647 -12.62 51.61 0.54
N LEU A 648 -11.43 50.99 0.58
CA LEU A 648 -10.81 50.47 1.79
C LEU A 648 -9.86 51.48 2.46
N GLU A 649 -9.91 52.75 2.07
CA GLU A 649 -9.10 53.86 2.64
C GLU A 649 -7.59 53.56 2.75
N VAL A 650 -7.06 52.69 1.86
CA VAL A 650 -5.65 52.24 1.88
C VAL A 650 -5.29 51.43 3.14
N ASP A 651 -6.25 50.69 3.68
CA ASP A 651 -6.00 49.75 4.77
C ASP A 651 -5.30 48.48 4.25
N ASN A 652 -3.97 48.49 4.21
CA ASN A 652 -3.15 47.33 3.85
C ASN A 652 -3.17 46.23 4.93
N THR A 653 -3.98 46.38 5.99
CA THR A 653 -4.00 45.47 7.14
C THR A 653 -5.14 44.45 7.13
N ILE A 654 -5.85 44.30 6.01
CA ILE A 654 -6.97 43.35 5.86
C ILE A 654 -6.50 41.91 6.05
N GLU A 655 -7.16 41.22 6.97
CA GLU A 655 -6.94 39.83 7.34
C GLU A 655 -8.26 39.06 7.33
N ASP A 656 -8.17 37.75 7.13
CA ASP A 656 -9.28 36.84 7.39
C ASP A 656 -9.39 36.47 8.89
N SER A 657 -10.33 35.59 9.21
CA SER A 657 -10.57 35.10 10.56
C SER A 657 -9.40 34.30 11.17
N GLU A 658 -8.47 33.80 10.35
CA GLU A 658 -7.24 33.12 10.80
C GLU A 658 -6.05 34.09 10.97
N GLY A 659 -6.25 35.39 10.73
CA GLY A 659 -5.21 36.41 10.76
C GLY A 659 -4.29 36.39 9.54
N ARG A 660 -4.70 35.73 8.45
CA ARG A 660 -3.93 35.70 7.19
C ARG A 660 -4.20 36.98 6.43
N GLY A 661 -3.14 37.75 6.18
CA GLY A 661 -3.25 38.95 5.35
C GLY A 661 -3.58 38.62 3.88
N ALA A 662 -4.12 39.61 3.16
CA ALA A 662 -4.42 39.55 1.72
C ALA A 662 -3.34 38.88 0.85
N LEU A 663 -2.06 39.16 1.13
CA LEU A 663 -0.93 38.60 0.39
C LEU A 663 -0.76 37.09 0.63
N SER A 664 -0.95 36.63 1.87
CA SER A 664 -0.86 35.20 2.23
C SER A 664 -2.00 34.41 1.58
N LEU A 665 -3.19 35.00 1.51
CA LEU A 665 -4.36 34.42 0.83
C LEU A 665 -4.15 34.29 -0.68
N ALA A 666 -3.59 35.33 -1.33
CA ALA A 666 -3.25 35.27 -2.75
C ALA A 666 -2.20 34.19 -3.04
N VAL A 667 -1.18 34.06 -2.18
CA VAL A 667 -0.15 33.01 -2.28
C VAL A 667 -0.76 31.63 -2.06
N ALA A 668 -1.62 31.45 -1.07
CA ALA A 668 -2.26 30.17 -0.77
C ALA A 668 -3.17 29.69 -1.91
N ALA A 669 -3.83 30.63 -2.61
CA ALA A 669 -4.65 30.35 -3.79
C ALA A 669 -3.85 30.25 -5.11
N ASP A 670 -2.52 30.45 -5.08
CA ASP A 670 -1.62 30.51 -6.25
C ASP A 670 -2.06 31.53 -7.35
N ASN A 671 -2.74 32.60 -6.94
CA ASN A 671 -3.23 33.63 -7.85
C ASN A 671 -2.15 34.69 -8.16
N ILE A 672 -1.22 34.36 -9.07
CA ILE A 672 -0.08 35.23 -9.45
C ILE A 672 -0.48 36.66 -9.86
N PRO A 673 -1.55 36.89 -10.68
CA PRO A 673 -1.93 38.25 -11.08
C PRO A 673 -2.44 39.10 -9.90
N VAL A 674 -3.20 38.49 -9.01
CA VAL A 674 -3.68 39.15 -7.78
C VAL A 674 -2.49 39.46 -6.86
N LEU A 675 -1.56 38.50 -6.71
CA LEU A 675 -0.34 38.70 -5.94
C LEU A 675 0.51 39.86 -6.48
N GLU A 676 0.64 39.98 -7.80
CA GLU A 676 1.36 41.09 -8.45
C GLU A 676 0.70 42.43 -8.16
N SER A 677 -0.63 42.51 -8.31
CA SER A 677 -1.39 43.74 -8.03
C SER A 677 -1.27 44.13 -6.54
N LEU A 678 -1.39 43.17 -5.61
CA LEU A 678 -1.23 43.43 -4.18
C LEU A 678 0.18 43.92 -3.82
N LEU A 679 1.23 43.32 -4.40
CA LEU A 679 2.61 43.79 -4.18
C LEU A 679 2.82 45.22 -4.70
N SER A 680 2.24 45.57 -5.87
CA SER A 680 2.31 46.93 -6.42
C SER A 680 1.66 47.99 -5.53
N LYS A 681 0.70 47.58 -4.69
CA LYS A 681 -0.04 48.45 -3.76
C LYS A 681 0.60 48.54 -2.36
N GLY A 682 1.77 47.93 -2.18
CA GLY A 682 2.54 48.04 -0.94
C GLY A 682 2.00 47.21 0.23
N PHE A 683 1.29 46.11 -0.04
CA PHE A 683 0.87 45.20 1.03
C PHE A 683 2.07 44.59 1.76
N ALA A 684 1.95 44.43 3.08
CA ALA A 684 3.06 44.00 3.93
C ALA A 684 3.47 42.54 3.64
N VAL A 685 4.70 42.36 3.15
CA VAL A 685 5.22 41.06 2.69
C VAL A 685 5.70 40.16 3.84
N ASN A 686 6.11 40.76 4.96
CA ASN A 686 6.66 40.05 6.12
C ASN A 686 5.62 39.83 7.24
N ARG A 687 4.34 40.13 7.01
CA ARG A 687 3.31 40.00 8.04
C ARG A 687 3.00 38.52 8.26
N SER A 688 3.13 38.05 9.51
CA SER A 688 2.83 36.67 9.87
C SER A 688 1.39 36.53 10.37
N ASP A 689 0.76 35.40 10.03
CA ASP A 689 -0.57 35.05 10.54
C ASP A 689 -0.55 34.63 12.02
N SER A 690 -1.72 34.25 12.55
CA SER A 690 -1.88 33.78 13.93
C SER A 690 -1.04 32.53 14.27
N CYS A 691 -0.59 31.77 13.28
CA CYS A 691 0.30 30.62 13.40
C CYS A 691 1.78 30.97 13.27
N GLY A 692 2.10 32.23 12.95
CA GLY A 692 3.46 32.69 12.69
C GLY A 692 3.97 32.28 11.30
N GLN A 693 3.10 32.15 10.31
CA GLN A 693 3.46 31.92 8.90
C GLN A 693 3.39 33.24 8.13
N SER A 694 4.44 33.58 7.41
CA SER A 694 4.46 34.72 6.48
C SER A 694 4.02 34.26 5.08
N PRO A 695 3.63 35.18 4.17
CA PRO A 695 3.38 34.84 2.76
C PRO A 695 4.56 34.07 2.13
N LEU A 696 5.79 34.42 2.51
CA LEU A 696 7.00 33.75 2.03
C LEU A 696 7.14 32.31 2.57
N SER A 697 6.77 32.06 3.84
CA SER A 697 6.77 30.70 4.38
C SER A 697 5.59 29.87 3.87
N THR A 698 4.44 30.48 3.59
CA THR A 698 3.31 29.85 2.91
C THR A 698 3.70 29.41 1.50
N ALA A 699 4.36 30.27 0.72
CA ALA A 699 4.88 29.91 -0.61
C ALA A 699 5.90 28.76 -0.54
N ALA A 700 6.78 28.78 0.45
CA ALA A 700 7.77 27.73 0.65
C ALA A 700 7.17 26.38 1.11
N LEU A 701 6.08 26.42 1.90
CA LEU A 701 5.36 25.25 2.39
C LEU A 701 4.50 24.59 1.29
N LEU A 702 3.88 25.39 0.43
CA LEU A 702 2.99 24.91 -0.64
C LEU A 702 3.74 24.63 -1.95
N GLY A 703 4.99 25.05 -2.07
CA GLY A 703 5.80 24.82 -3.27
C GLY A 703 5.50 25.79 -4.42
N HIS A 704 4.79 26.88 -4.16
CA HIS A 704 4.42 27.89 -5.18
C HIS A 704 5.65 28.72 -5.58
N HIS A 705 6.47 28.16 -6.48
CA HIS A 705 7.77 28.71 -6.85
C HIS A 705 7.68 30.10 -7.51
N ALA A 706 6.67 30.35 -8.35
CA ALA A 706 6.47 31.66 -8.99
C ALA A 706 6.13 32.75 -7.96
N ALA A 707 5.23 32.45 -7.02
CA ALA A 707 4.90 33.34 -5.92
C ALA A 707 6.12 33.60 -5.03
N LEU A 708 6.89 32.56 -4.68
CA LEU A 708 8.14 32.69 -3.91
C LEU A 708 9.13 33.66 -4.57
N LEU A 709 9.36 33.51 -5.88
CA LEU A 709 10.27 34.39 -6.63
C LEU A 709 9.81 35.84 -6.65
N MET A 710 8.49 36.08 -6.76
CA MET A 710 7.95 37.45 -6.69
C MET A 710 8.14 38.08 -5.32
N LEU A 711 7.90 37.32 -4.25
CA LEU A 711 8.09 37.78 -2.87
C LEU A 711 9.57 38.10 -2.60
N LEU A 712 10.50 37.23 -3.04
CA LEU A 712 11.95 37.43 -2.87
C LEU A 712 12.52 38.60 -3.68
N LYS A 713 11.81 39.13 -4.68
CA LYS A 713 12.20 40.36 -5.40
C LYS A 713 11.93 41.63 -4.59
N THR A 714 10.89 41.61 -3.76
CA THR A 714 10.68 42.63 -2.73
C THR A 714 11.65 42.34 -1.59
N GLU A 715 12.26 43.34 -0.95
CA GLU A 715 13.33 43.24 0.07
C GLU A 715 12.94 42.43 1.34
N THR A 716 12.50 41.20 1.17
CA THR A 716 12.02 40.28 2.20
C THR A 716 13.20 39.58 2.83
N SER A 717 13.19 39.49 4.16
CA SER A 717 14.24 38.78 4.86
C SER A 717 14.03 37.27 4.75
N ILE A 718 15.05 36.58 4.27
CA ILE A 718 15.09 35.12 4.19
C ILE A 718 15.36 34.50 5.58
N SER A 719 15.81 35.31 6.55
CA SER A 719 16.08 34.89 7.93
C SER A 719 14.81 34.71 8.79
N PHE A 720 13.68 34.40 8.17
CA PHE A 720 12.41 34.22 8.85
C PHE A 720 12.38 32.92 9.66
N HIS A 721 11.76 32.98 10.84
CA HIS A 721 11.54 31.83 11.70
C HIS A 721 10.05 31.72 12.04
N THR A 722 9.47 30.54 11.88
CA THR A 722 8.10 30.26 12.36
C THR A 722 8.04 30.33 13.88
N ARG A 723 6.83 30.34 14.47
CA ARG A 723 6.64 30.30 15.93
C ARG A 723 7.35 29.09 16.59
N ASN A 724 7.56 28.01 15.84
CA ASN A 724 8.25 26.81 16.30
C ASN A 724 9.78 26.85 16.09
N GLY A 725 10.34 27.96 15.63
CA GLY A 725 11.77 28.16 15.41
C GLY A 725 12.31 27.60 14.08
N GLN A 726 11.44 27.13 13.18
CA GLN A 726 11.85 26.58 11.88
C GLN A 726 12.15 27.70 10.89
N THR A 727 13.25 27.59 10.16
CA THR A 727 13.57 28.48 9.03
C THR A 727 12.76 28.14 7.78
N LEU A 728 12.76 29.02 6.79
CA LEU A 728 12.14 28.76 5.49
C LEU A 728 12.69 27.50 4.81
N ILE A 729 14.01 27.26 4.93
CA ILE A 729 14.63 26.06 4.35
C ILE A 729 14.16 24.79 5.07
N ASP A 730 13.97 24.82 6.39
CA ASP A 730 13.45 23.67 7.15
C ASP A 730 12.02 23.29 6.72
N VAL A 731 11.19 24.30 6.46
CA VAL A 731 9.81 24.12 5.98
C VAL A 731 9.81 23.54 4.57
N ALA A 732 10.58 24.12 3.64
CA ALA A 732 10.67 23.67 2.26
C ALA A 732 11.27 22.25 2.14
N VAL A 733 12.25 21.90 2.96
CA VAL A 733 12.86 20.56 3.01
C VAL A 733 11.85 19.53 3.50
N LYS A 734 11.06 19.82 4.55
CA LYS A 734 10.02 18.90 5.04
C LYS A 734 8.89 18.70 4.04
N ALA A 735 8.59 19.72 3.24
CA ALA A 735 7.57 19.68 2.19
C ALA A 735 8.06 19.09 0.85
N ASN A 736 9.33 18.67 0.75
CA ASN A 736 9.96 18.12 -0.47
C ASN A 736 9.98 19.07 -1.69
N HIS A 737 10.08 20.38 -1.48
CA HIS A 737 10.08 21.34 -2.59
C HIS A 737 11.51 21.70 -3.03
N CYS A 738 12.15 20.84 -3.82
CA CYS A 738 13.55 21.00 -4.25
C CYS A 738 13.85 22.34 -4.95
N ALA A 739 12.96 22.80 -5.85
CA ALA A 739 13.14 24.08 -6.55
C ALA A 739 13.10 25.29 -5.60
N VAL A 740 12.24 25.24 -4.58
CA VAL A 740 12.15 26.25 -3.51
C VAL A 740 13.42 26.22 -2.68
N VAL A 741 13.88 25.04 -2.23
CA VAL A 741 15.13 24.89 -1.45
C VAL A 741 16.33 25.48 -2.20
N ARG A 742 16.47 25.16 -3.49
CA ARG A 742 17.54 25.71 -4.34
C ARG A 742 17.49 27.23 -4.39
N THR A 743 16.32 27.80 -4.64
CA THR A 743 16.13 29.25 -4.72
C THR A 743 16.47 29.95 -3.41
N LEU A 744 16.06 29.37 -2.28
CA LEU A 744 16.36 29.92 -0.96
C LEU A 744 17.87 29.91 -0.70
N LEU A 745 18.58 28.84 -1.05
CA LEU A 745 20.04 28.75 -0.94
C LEU A 745 20.76 29.74 -1.86
N GLU A 746 20.33 29.87 -3.12
CA GLU A 746 20.86 30.88 -4.07
C GLU A 746 20.72 32.31 -3.54
N LYS A 747 19.65 32.57 -2.79
CA LYS A 747 19.39 33.86 -2.17
C LYS A 747 20.05 34.04 -0.80
N GLY A 748 20.84 33.07 -0.35
CA GLY A 748 21.65 33.18 0.86
C GLY A 748 21.01 32.63 2.14
N ALA A 749 20.00 31.75 2.03
CA ALA A 749 19.52 31.00 3.18
C ALA A 749 20.65 30.12 3.79
N ASP A 750 20.70 30.02 5.11
CA ASP A 750 21.68 29.15 5.78
C ASP A 750 21.34 27.68 5.48
N VAL A 751 22.31 26.97 4.88
CA VAL A 751 22.23 25.54 4.56
C VAL A 751 22.01 24.66 5.80
N ARG A 752 22.36 25.16 7.00
CA ARG A 752 22.15 24.47 8.30
C ARG A 752 20.77 24.72 8.92
N GLY A 753 19.95 25.60 8.33
CA GLY A 753 18.62 25.94 8.85
C GLY A 753 18.66 26.50 10.28
N GLY A 754 17.62 26.23 11.08
CA GLY A 754 17.49 26.74 12.45
C GLY A 754 18.48 26.16 13.49
N PHE A 755 19.39 25.28 13.08
CA PHE A 755 20.26 24.50 13.97
C PHE A 755 21.25 25.35 14.81
N GLN A 756 21.57 26.58 14.41
CA GLN A 756 22.62 27.39 15.07
C GLN A 756 22.22 27.93 16.47
N ASN A 757 20.94 28.04 16.79
CA ASN A 757 20.50 28.89 17.92
C ASN A 757 20.39 28.21 19.29
N GLN A 758 20.80 26.94 19.47
CA GLN A 758 20.64 26.24 20.75
C GLN A 758 21.81 25.30 21.12
N SER A 759 22.12 25.26 22.42
CA SER A 759 23.07 24.31 23.00
C SER A 759 22.70 22.86 22.65
N ARG A 760 23.70 22.05 22.25
CA ARG A 760 23.59 20.62 21.87
C ARG A 760 22.74 19.73 22.81
N SER A 761 22.44 20.18 24.03
CA SER A 761 21.68 19.47 25.05
C SER A 761 20.15 19.59 24.97
N ARG A 762 19.57 20.33 23.99
CA ARG A 762 18.10 20.49 23.82
C ARG A 762 17.62 20.22 22.39
N LEU A 763 18.16 19.22 21.72
CA LEU A 763 17.66 18.79 20.39
C LEU A 763 16.26 18.16 20.54
N THR A 764 15.21 18.89 20.16
CA THR A 764 13.87 18.33 19.96
C THR A 764 13.75 17.83 18.52
N ALA A 765 12.79 16.92 18.23
CA ALA A 765 12.55 16.39 16.88
C ALA A 765 12.26 17.46 15.80
N GLN A 766 12.06 18.72 16.19
CA GLN A 766 11.80 19.84 15.30
C GLN A 766 13.06 20.60 14.86
N ASN A 767 14.21 20.41 15.51
CA ASN A 767 15.48 21.13 15.31
C ASN A 767 16.62 20.20 14.82
N GLU A 768 16.33 19.36 13.83
CA GLU A 768 17.30 18.49 13.15
C GLU A 768 17.89 19.21 11.93
N PRO A 769 19.19 19.05 11.59
CA PRO A 769 19.78 19.68 10.41
C PRO A 769 19.03 19.33 9.11
N PRO A 770 18.87 20.28 8.16
CA PRO A 770 18.19 20.06 6.89
C PRO A 770 18.70 18.82 6.13
N LEU A 771 20.01 18.61 6.09
CA LEU A 771 20.62 17.46 5.42
C LEU A 771 20.22 16.13 6.06
N ALA A 772 20.12 16.09 7.40
CA ALA A 772 19.69 14.90 8.12
C ALA A 772 18.19 14.61 7.90
N VAL A 773 17.34 15.64 7.92
CA VAL A 773 15.91 15.51 7.59
C VAL A 773 15.72 14.99 6.17
N ALA A 774 16.39 15.60 5.19
CA ALA A 774 16.32 15.19 3.79
C ALA A 774 16.85 13.75 3.60
N SER A 775 17.94 13.39 4.27
CA SER A 775 18.51 12.04 4.23
C SER A 775 17.62 10.99 4.87
N ARG A 776 16.86 11.36 5.91
CA ARG A 776 15.88 10.48 6.59
C ARG A 776 14.62 10.26 5.76
N LEU A 777 14.15 11.31 5.07
CA LEU A 777 12.94 11.26 4.24
C LEU A 777 13.19 10.73 2.83
N GLY A 778 14.45 10.63 2.41
CA GLY A 778 14.83 10.06 1.10
C GLY A 778 14.86 11.07 -0.04
N PHE A 779 14.92 12.37 0.26
CA PHE A 779 14.85 13.44 -0.75
C PHE A 779 16.20 13.66 -1.43
N ALA A 780 16.59 12.76 -2.34
CA ALA A 780 17.90 12.76 -3.00
C ALA A 780 18.24 14.10 -3.70
N GLY A 781 17.29 14.70 -4.41
CA GLY A 781 17.50 16.00 -5.07
C GLY A 781 17.77 17.15 -4.09
N ILE A 782 17.12 17.11 -2.90
CA ILE A 782 17.37 18.09 -1.84
C ILE A 782 18.72 17.83 -1.16
N VAL A 783 19.08 16.57 -0.92
CA VAL A 783 20.40 16.18 -0.39
C VAL A 783 21.51 16.67 -1.31
N GLU A 784 21.39 16.42 -2.61
CA GLU A 784 22.36 16.89 -3.60
C GLU A 784 22.48 18.43 -3.58
N CYS A 785 21.34 19.11 -3.55
CA CYS A 785 21.29 20.58 -3.48
C CYS A 785 21.98 21.08 -2.20
N LEU A 786 21.64 20.57 -1.02
CA LEU A 786 22.25 20.98 0.25
C LEU A 786 23.77 20.74 0.25
N LEU A 787 24.23 19.60 -0.26
CA LEU A 787 25.66 19.29 -0.36
C LEU A 787 26.39 20.19 -1.37
N GLN A 788 25.74 20.61 -2.46
CA GLN A 788 26.27 21.58 -3.42
C GLN A 788 26.50 22.95 -2.77
N TYR A 789 25.61 23.37 -1.86
CA TYR A 789 25.69 24.62 -1.11
C TYR A 789 26.45 24.51 0.22
N GLY A 790 27.25 23.45 0.41
CA GLY A 790 28.22 23.35 1.51
C GLY A 790 27.69 22.71 2.81
N ALA A 791 26.59 21.95 2.76
CA ALA A 791 26.19 21.12 3.90
C ALA A 791 27.30 20.12 4.27
N ASN A 792 27.46 19.85 5.57
CA ASN A 792 28.47 18.90 6.03
C ASN A 792 28.04 17.47 5.71
N VAL A 793 28.71 16.81 4.78
CA VAL A 793 28.40 15.42 4.38
C VAL A 793 28.45 14.42 5.54
N ASN A 794 29.23 14.71 6.59
CA ASN A 794 29.36 13.90 7.81
C ASN A 794 28.56 14.48 8.98
N GLU A 795 27.50 15.24 8.69
CA GLU A 795 26.60 15.76 9.70
C GLU A 795 25.91 14.63 10.47
N LYS A 796 25.51 14.94 11.70
CA LYS A 796 24.86 13.99 12.60
C LYS A 796 23.45 14.47 12.90
N GLY A 797 22.48 13.58 12.72
CA GLY A 797 21.06 13.81 12.97
C GLY A 797 20.57 13.16 14.27
N LEU A 798 19.27 13.33 14.52
CA LEU A 798 18.59 12.64 15.62
C LEU A 798 18.18 11.24 15.17
N PRO A 799 18.20 10.25 16.09
CA PRO A 799 17.76 8.91 15.75
C PRO A 799 16.24 8.82 15.58
N CYS A 800 15.87 7.86 14.73
CA CYS A 800 14.50 7.42 14.48
C CYS A 800 13.83 6.88 15.75
N LEU A 801 12.82 7.62 16.23
CA LEU A 801 11.74 7.23 17.16
C LEU A 801 12.06 7.27 18.68
N PRO A 802 11.19 7.90 19.52
CA PRO A 802 11.37 8.02 20.97
C PRO A 802 11.30 6.72 21.80
N ASN A 803 10.94 5.57 21.22
CA ASN A 803 10.64 4.34 21.98
C ASN A 803 11.50 3.12 21.64
N SER A 804 12.57 3.27 20.83
CA SER A 804 13.52 2.19 20.60
C SER A 804 14.69 2.31 21.60
N VAL A 805 14.77 1.37 22.53
CA VAL A 805 15.78 1.32 23.59
C VAL A 805 17.16 1.17 22.94
N GLY A 806 17.93 2.27 22.81
CA GLY A 806 19.36 2.19 22.50
C GLY A 806 19.96 3.18 21.49
N PHE A 807 19.24 4.17 20.97
CA PHE A 807 19.87 5.22 20.17
C PHE A 807 20.21 6.45 21.02
N ARG A 808 21.51 6.73 21.19
CA ARG A 808 21.99 8.03 21.69
C ARG A 808 21.97 9.06 20.54
N ALA A 809 21.77 10.34 20.87
CA ALA A 809 21.98 11.45 19.92
C ALA A 809 23.39 11.33 19.31
N ASP A 810 23.52 11.56 17.99
CA ASP A 810 24.76 11.50 17.17
C ASP A 810 24.77 10.41 16.06
N CYS A 811 23.70 10.26 15.26
CA CYS A 811 23.69 9.32 14.12
C CYS A 811 24.17 10.01 12.83
N PRO A 812 25.23 9.56 12.15
CA PRO A 812 25.68 10.13 10.87
C PRO A 812 24.57 10.07 9.80
N VAL A 813 24.45 11.10 8.95
CA VAL A 813 23.43 11.14 7.88
C VAL A 813 23.51 9.94 6.93
N LEU A 814 24.72 9.43 6.64
CA LEU A 814 24.93 8.21 5.86
C LEU A 814 24.33 6.98 6.55
N ALA A 815 24.47 6.87 7.88
CA ALA A 815 23.90 5.78 8.67
C ALA A 815 22.38 5.85 8.73
N ILE A 816 21.80 7.06 8.81
CA ILE A 816 20.35 7.29 8.74
C ILE A 816 19.80 6.84 7.38
N ALA A 817 20.41 7.29 6.28
CA ALA A 817 20.00 6.91 4.92
C ALA A 817 20.13 5.40 4.68
N ALA A 818 21.23 4.80 5.16
CA ALA A 818 21.47 3.36 5.07
C ALA A 818 20.47 2.54 5.89
N TYR A 819 20.04 3.02 7.07
CA TYR A 819 19.00 2.37 7.86
C TYR A 819 17.63 2.43 7.18
N MET A 820 17.27 3.59 6.62
CA MET A 820 15.97 3.82 5.98
C MET A 820 15.82 3.17 4.60
N GLY A 821 16.93 2.73 3.97
CA GLY A 821 16.89 2.08 2.66
C GLY A 821 16.97 3.05 1.47
N HIS A 822 17.40 4.29 1.69
CA HIS A 822 17.42 5.32 0.65
C HIS A 822 18.69 5.23 -0.22
N HIS A 823 18.67 4.33 -1.21
CA HIS A 823 19.82 4.06 -2.09
C HIS A 823 20.41 5.32 -2.73
N ASP A 824 19.58 6.16 -3.34
CA ASP A 824 20.03 7.35 -4.09
C ASP A 824 20.68 8.39 -3.17
N VAL A 825 20.16 8.53 -1.95
CA VAL A 825 20.75 9.40 -0.91
C VAL A 825 22.11 8.84 -0.47
N VAL A 826 22.20 7.53 -0.21
CA VAL A 826 23.47 6.89 0.16
C VAL A 826 24.51 7.09 -0.96
N ASN A 827 24.12 6.89 -2.22
CA ASN A 827 24.99 7.11 -3.36
C ASN A 827 25.44 8.57 -3.48
N CYS A 828 24.52 9.51 -3.32
CA CYS A 828 24.83 10.94 -3.31
C CYS A 828 25.84 11.30 -2.19
N LEU A 829 25.59 10.86 -0.96
CA LEU A 829 26.48 11.10 0.18
C LEU A 829 27.88 10.50 -0.03
N LEU A 830 27.96 9.24 -0.51
CA LEU A 830 29.24 8.58 -0.80
C LEU A 830 30.00 9.25 -1.94
N SER A 831 29.32 9.70 -3.00
CA SER A 831 29.92 10.47 -4.10
C SER A 831 30.56 11.78 -3.62
N ARG A 832 30.05 12.34 -2.51
CA ARG A 832 30.58 13.52 -1.82
C ARG A 832 31.53 13.16 -0.67
N LYS A 833 32.09 11.95 -0.67
CA LYS A 833 33.08 11.45 0.31
C LYS A 833 32.59 11.42 1.76
N ALA A 834 31.32 11.04 1.96
CA ALA A 834 30.85 10.65 3.29
C ALA A 834 31.75 9.55 3.88
N ASP A 835 32.02 9.61 5.18
CA ASP A 835 32.76 8.57 5.88
C ASP A 835 31.92 7.29 5.95
N VAL A 836 32.31 6.32 5.13
CA VAL A 836 31.65 5.02 4.95
C VAL A 836 31.56 4.21 6.26
N ASN A 837 32.49 4.45 7.19
CA ASN A 837 32.59 3.74 8.48
C ASN A 837 32.17 4.62 9.67
N ALA A 838 31.54 5.78 9.42
CA ALA A 838 31.09 6.67 10.47
C ALA A 838 30.10 5.95 11.40
N THR A 839 30.41 5.91 12.70
CA THR A 839 29.55 5.22 13.67
C THR A 839 28.65 6.18 14.42
N ASP A 840 27.47 5.69 14.77
CA ASP A 840 26.61 6.36 15.76
C ASP A 840 27.13 6.17 17.21
N GLY A 841 26.39 6.72 18.18
CA GLY A 841 26.72 6.61 19.60
C GLY A 841 26.72 5.18 20.17
N SER A 842 26.30 4.18 19.39
CA SER A 842 26.30 2.74 19.74
C SER A 842 27.27 1.94 18.87
N ARG A 843 28.25 2.61 18.26
CA ARG A 843 29.26 2.03 17.35
C ARG A 843 28.68 1.36 16.10
N ARG A 844 27.44 1.66 15.72
CA ARG A 844 26.82 1.06 14.53
C ARG A 844 27.22 1.83 13.28
N THR A 845 27.73 1.10 12.28
CA THR A 845 28.12 1.63 10.97
C THR A 845 26.91 1.66 10.00
N PRO A 846 26.98 2.43 8.91
CA PRO A 846 25.98 2.36 7.84
C PRO A 846 25.83 0.94 7.28
N LEU A 847 26.94 0.22 7.13
CA LEU A 847 26.95 -1.17 6.66
C LEU A 847 26.17 -2.09 7.60
N LEU A 848 26.37 -1.96 8.91
CA LEU A 848 25.64 -2.76 9.91
C LEU A 848 24.13 -2.47 9.85
N LEU A 849 23.74 -1.20 9.78
CA LEU A 849 22.33 -0.81 9.73
C LEU A 849 21.65 -1.25 8.43
N ALA A 850 22.34 -1.15 7.29
CA ALA A 850 21.86 -1.67 6.02
C ALA A 850 21.75 -3.20 6.03
N ALA A 851 22.75 -3.89 6.59
CA ALA A 851 22.78 -5.34 6.67
C ALA A 851 21.68 -5.91 7.56
N ARG A 852 21.36 -5.24 8.68
CA ARG A 852 20.26 -5.61 9.58
C ARG A 852 18.88 -5.50 8.91
N ASN A 853 18.68 -4.48 8.07
CA ASN A 853 17.39 -4.24 7.41
C ASN A 853 17.25 -4.93 6.04
N GLY A 854 18.32 -5.55 5.52
CA GLY A 854 18.26 -6.32 4.28
C GLY A 854 18.46 -5.50 3.00
N HIS A 855 19.00 -4.29 3.11
CA HIS A 855 19.18 -3.38 1.97
C HIS A 855 20.41 -3.76 1.13
N ASP A 856 20.29 -4.84 0.34
CA ASP A 856 21.36 -5.45 -0.45
C ASP A 856 22.08 -4.49 -1.40
N GLN A 857 21.35 -3.59 -2.07
CA GLN A 857 21.95 -2.61 -2.98
C GLN A 857 22.80 -1.57 -2.24
N ILE A 858 22.36 -1.15 -1.05
CA ILE A 858 23.12 -0.24 -0.18
C ILE A 858 24.35 -0.95 0.39
N VAL A 859 24.20 -2.20 0.83
CA VAL A 859 25.31 -3.04 1.29
C VAL A 859 26.37 -3.19 0.19
N ARG A 860 25.95 -3.51 -1.04
CA ARG A 860 26.84 -3.61 -2.20
C ARG A 860 27.61 -2.31 -2.43
N LEU A 861 26.91 -1.18 -2.41
CA LEU A 861 27.50 0.14 -2.63
C LEU A 861 28.49 0.53 -1.52
N LEU A 862 28.12 0.32 -0.25
CA LEU A 862 29.00 0.59 0.90
C LEU A 862 30.26 -0.27 0.85
N LEU A 863 30.13 -1.55 0.51
CA LEU A 863 31.28 -2.46 0.35
C LEU A 863 32.18 -2.06 -0.83
N GLN A 864 31.61 -1.56 -1.93
CA GLN A 864 32.38 -1.01 -3.05
C GLN A 864 33.18 0.24 -2.64
N GLN A 865 32.66 1.04 -1.70
CA GLN A 865 33.32 2.21 -1.15
C GLN A 865 34.23 1.90 0.05
N GLY A 866 34.52 0.62 0.33
CA GLY A 866 35.48 0.21 1.35
C GLY A 866 34.92 0.20 2.78
N ALA A 867 33.62 -0.04 2.96
CA ALA A 867 33.04 -0.30 4.27
C ALA A 867 33.70 -1.52 4.94
N ASP A 868 34.02 -1.39 6.24
CA ASP A 868 34.63 -2.43 7.03
C ASP A 868 33.57 -3.44 7.52
N THR A 869 33.73 -4.71 7.16
CA THR A 869 32.81 -5.81 7.47
C THR A 869 32.91 -6.29 8.92
N GLU A 870 33.96 -5.90 9.65
CA GLU A 870 34.28 -6.41 10.98
C GLU A 870 33.92 -5.44 12.11
N LEU A 871 33.48 -4.22 11.78
CA LEU A 871 33.03 -3.25 12.78
C LEU A 871 31.71 -3.68 13.41
N SER A 872 31.79 -4.04 14.69
CA SER A 872 30.65 -4.48 15.51
C SER A 872 30.01 -3.39 16.34
N ASP A 873 28.74 -3.60 16.69
CA ASP A 873 28.01 -2.71 17.58
C ASP A 873 28.52 -2.77 19.03
N SER A 874 28.24 -1.74 19.82
CA SER A 874 28.72 -1.67 21.21
C SER A 874 27.84 -2.43 22.21
N LYS A 875 26.64 -2.89 21.83
CA LYS A 875 25.67 -3.49 22.75
C LYS A 875 25.85 -5.00 22.79
N ASP A 876 25.77 -5.64 21.64
CA ASP A 876 25.79 -7.10 21.54
C ASP A 876 27.12 -7.61 20.96
N GLY A 877 27.91 -6.74 20.34
CA GLY A 877 29.18 -7.09 19.69
C GLY A 877 28.99 -7.77 18.35
N GLY A 878 27.80 -7.66 17.75
CA GLY A 878 27.44 -8.28 16.49
C GLY A 878 28.04 -7.55 15.29
N THR A 879 28.60 -8.30 14.34
CA THR A 879 29.07 -7.79 13.04
C THR A 879 27.90 -7.64 12.04
N PRO A 880 28.07 -6.90 10.93
CA PRO A 880 27.11 -6.88 9.82
C PRO A 880 26.66 -8.28 9.38
N LEU A 881 27.59 -9.25 9.34
CA LEU A 881 27.29 -10.64 8.98
C LEU A 881 26.37 -11.30 10.01
N ALA A 882 26.66 -11.14 11.31
CA ALA A 882 25.81 -11.67 12.38
C ALA A 882 24.39 -11.11 12.31
N PHE A 883 24.22 -9.79 12.17
CA PHE A 883 22.90 -9.16 12.05
C PHE A 883 22.14 -9.61 10.80
N ALA A 884 22.80 -9.69 9.64
CA ALA A 884 22.19 -10.19 8.41
C ALA A 884 21.75 -11.66 8.56
N SER A 885 22.55 -12.48 9.24
CA SER A 885 22.24 -13.89 9.50
C SER A 885 21.05 -14.06 10.45
N THR A 886 20.95 -13.27 11.51
CA THR A 886 19.80 -13.27 12.44
C THR A 886 18.52 -12.82 11.73
N CYS A 887 18.60 -11.76 10.93
CA CYS A 887 17.43 -11.21 10.25
C CYS A 887 16.97 -12.05 9.06
N GLY A 888 17.84 -12.90 8.49
CA GLY A 888 17.50 -13.83 7.40
C GLY A 888 17.76 -13.30 5.99
N HIS A 889 18.64 -12.29 5.84
CA HIS A 889 18.84 -11.58 4.58
C HIS A 889 19.89 -12.29 3.71
N ARG A 890 19.45 -13.28 2.92
CA ARG A 890 20.34 -14.18 2.15
C ARG A 890 21.28 -13.46 1.20
N GLN A 891 20.78 -12.48 0.44
CA GLN A 891 21.57 -11.73 -0.53
C GLN A 891 22.64 -10.88 0.17
N VAL A 892 22.30 -10.23 1.28
CA VAL A 892 23.25 -9.47 2.11
C VAL A 892 24.34 -10.38 2.67
N VAL A 893 23.98 -11.54 3.22
CA VAL A 893 24.94 -12.53 3.71
C VAL A 893 25.87 -12.98 2.58
N ALA A 894 25.35 -13.28 1.39
CA ALA A 894 26.16 -13.66 0.24
C ALA A 894 27.17 -12.57 -0.13
N LEU A 895 26.74 -11.30 -0.19
CA LEU A 895 27.58 -10.14 -0.52
C LEU A 895 28.69 -9.89 0.53
N LEU A 896 28.36 -9.99 1.82
CA LEU A 896 29.34 -9.83 2.90
C LEU A 896 30.41 -10.92 2.83
N LEU A 897 30.01 -12.17 2.56
CA LEU A 897 30.95 -13.29 2.42
C LEU A 897 31.82 -13.17 1.16
N GLU A 898 31.25 -12.71 0.04
CA GLU A 898 32.02 -12.41 -1.19
C GLU A 898 33.08 -11.32 -0.96
N LYS A 899 32.85 -10.41 0.00
CA LYS A 899 33.78 -9.35 0.39
C LYS A 899 34.67 -9.71 1.57
N GLY A 900 34.69 -10.98 1.97
CA GLY A 900 35.64 -11.51 2.95
C GLY A 900 35.24 -11.29 4.41
N ALA A 901 33.96 -11.05 4.70
CA ALA A 901 33.47 -11.01 6.08
C ALA A 901 33.81 -12.32 6.82
N ASN A 902 34.29 -12.20 8.06
CA ASN A 902 34.74 -13.35 8.83
C ASN A 902 33.57 -14.23 9.29
N LEU A 903 33.51 -15.45 8.74
CA LEU A 903 32.54 -16.50 9.10
C LEU A 903 32.56 -16.89 10.58
N GLU A 904 33.70 -16.70 11.24
CA GLU A 904 33.94 -17.10 12.64
C GLU A 904 34.05 -15.88 13.58
N ALA A 905 33.59 -14.71 13.14
CA ALA A 905 33.51 -13.53 13.99
C ALA A 905 32.61 -13.81 15.21
N LYS A 906 33.13 -13.54 16.41
CA LYS A 906 32.44 -13.79 17.67
C LYS A 906 31.90 -12.49 18.25
N ASP A 907 30.64 -12.51 18.65
CA ASP A 907 30.04 -11.44 19.44
C ASP A 907 30.43 -11.54 20.94
N PHE A 908 29.85 -10.69 21.79
CA PHE A 908 30.17 -10.70 23.23
C PHE A 908 29.70 -11.96 23.97
N GLU A 909 28.77 -12.72 23.40
CA GLU A 909 28.34 -14.04 23.90
C GLU A 909 29.14 -15.20 23.28
N SER A 910 30.19 -14.87 22.53
CA SER A 910 31.00 -15.82 21.75
C SER A 910 30.21 -16.59 20.69
N GLN A 911 29.10 -16.04 20.19
CA GLN A 911 28.33 -16.62 19.09
C GLN A 911 28.91 -16.20 17.75
N THR A 912 29.05 -17.16 16.84
CA THR A 912 29.35 -16.93 15.42
C THR A 912 28.06 -16.81 14.61
N PRO A 913 28.11 -16.26 13.37
CA PRO A 913 26.95 -16.16 12.48
C PRO A 913 26.12 -17.46 12.32
N ILE A 914 26.75 -18.64 12.45
CA ILE A 914 26.03 -19.92 12.37
C ILE A 914 25.04 -20.11 13.55
N PHE A 915 25.41 -19.65 14.75
CA PHE A 915 24.54 -19.72 15.92
C PHE A 915 23.37 -18.73 15.81
N HIS A 916 23.63 -17.53 15.25
CA HIS A 916 22.62 -16.53 14.95
C HIS A 916 21.58 -17.05 13.94
N ALA A 917 22.02 -17.71 12.86
CA ALA A 917 21.14 -18.33 11.87
C ALA A 917 20.27 -19.45 12.49
N ILE A 918 20.83 -20.27 13.38
CA ILE A 918 20.08 -21.34 14.06
C ILE A 918 19.07 -20.77 15.05
N HIS A 919 19.48 -19.78 15.87
CA HIS A 919 18.60 -19.14 16.86
C HIS A 919 17.39 -18.49 16.18
N ALA A 920 17.62 -17.80 15.07
CA ALA A 920 16.59 -17.13 14.29
C ALA A 920 15.86 -18.06 13.28
N ARG A 921 16.18 -19.36 13.26
CA ARG A 921 15.52 -20.38 12.41
C ARG A 921 15.63 -20.08 10.91
N ARG A 922 16.83 -19.70 10.48
CA ARG A 922 17.14 -19.29 9.10
C ARG A 922 17.89 -20.41 8.36
N GLY A 923 17.17 -21.46 7.95
CA GLY A 923 17.74 -22.65 7.27
C GLY A 923 18.56 -22.32 6.02
N GLU A 924 18.07 -21.42 5.17
CA GLU A 924 18.79 -21.00 3.95
C GLU A 924 20.10 -20.26 4.22
N ILE A 925 20.14 -19.45 5.29
CA ILE A 925 21.34 -18.75 5.73
C ILE A 925 22.34 -19.75 6.29
N LEU A 926 21.86 -20.68 7.12
CA LEU A 926 22.69 -21.75 7.66
C LEU A 926 23.33 -22.58 6.53
N GLN A 927 22.54 -22.97 5.53
CA GLN A 927 23.05 -23.66 4.34
C GLN A 927 24.09 -22.83 3.59
N LEU A 928 23.84 -21.52 3.42
CA LEU A 928 24.78 -20.63 2.76
C LEU A 928 26.11 -20.53 3.53
N LEU A 929 26.07 -20.29 4.84
CA LEU A 929 27.26 -20.23 5.70
C LEU A 929 28.07 -21.53 5.64
N LEU A 930 27.41 -22.68 5.76
CA LEU A 930 28.05 -24.00 5.65
C LEU A 930 28.67 -24.23 4.27
N SER A 931 27.97 -23.86 3.19
CA SER A 931 28.49 -23.99 1.82
C SER A 931 29.71 -23.11 1.55
N ARG A 932 29.88 -22.03 2.33
CA ARG A 932 31.02 -21.11 2.27
C ARG A 932 32.13 -21.47 3.26
N GLY A 933 32.02 -22.61 3.94
CA GLY A 933 33.08 -23.15 4.79
C GLY A 933 33.04 -22.73 6.25
N ALA A 934 31.89 -22.27 6.77
CA ALA A 934 31.72 -22.08 8.22
C ALA A 934 32.03 -23.37 8.99
N ASP A 935 32.70 -23.27 10.14
CA ASP A 935 33.04 -24.44 10.95
C ASP A 935 31.76 -25.03 11.56
N VAL A 936 31.31 -26.15 11.00
CA VAL A 936 30.13 -26.91 11.45
C VAL A 936 30.25 -27.40 12.91
N ASN A 937 31.47 -27.45 13.45
CA ASN A 937 31.78 -27.94 14.79
C ASN A 937 32.26 -26.82 15.75
N VAL A 938 32.08 -25.55 15.39
CA VAL A 938 32.43 -24.42 16.26
C VAL A 938 31.73 -24.52 17.61
N THR A 939 32.44 -24.29 18.71
CA THR A 939 31.86 -24.43 20.05
C THR A 939 31.54 -23.09 20.68
N GLN A 940 30.29 -22.92 21.14
CA GLN A 940 29.88 -21.85 22.05
C GLN A 940 29.60 -22.47 23.42
N ASN A 941 30.32 -22.03 24.46
CA ASN A 941 30.16 -22.53 25.84
C ASN A 941 30.16 -24.08 25.94
N GLY A 942 31.03 -24.75 25.17
CA GLY A 942 31.16 -26.22 25.16
C GLY A 942 30.04 -26.98 24.41
N GLU A 943 29.24 -26.30 23.58
CA GLU A 943 28.19 -26.90 22.75
C GLU A 943 28.40 -26.52 21.28
N THR A 944 28.25 -27.51 20.38
CA THR A 944 28.32 -27.32 18.92
C THR A 944 27.00 -26.77 18.36
N PRO A 945 26.95 -26.31 17.10
CA PRO A 945 25.71 -25.82 16.48
C PRO A 945 24.63 -26.90 16.45
N LEU A 946 25.00 -28.19 16.39
CA LEU A 946 24.07 -29.31 16.43
C LEU A 946 23.28 -29.37 17.74
N PHE A 947 23.91 -29.10 18.89
CA PHE A 947 23.19 -29.04 20.17
C PHE A 947 22.21 -27.87 20.23
N TYR A 948 22.54 -26.75 19.58
CA TYR A 948 21.64 -25.60 19.46
C TYR A 948 20.44 -25.92 18.56
N ALA A 949 20.66 -26.55 17.41
CA ALA A 949 19.57 -27.00 16.51
C ALA A 949 18.58 -27.94 17.23
N ILE A 950 19.10 -28.89 18.03
CA ILE A 950 18.28 -29.78 18.86
C ILE A 950 17.50 -28.99 19.92
N ARG A 951 18.15 -28.06 20.62
CA ARG A 951 17.52 -27.22 21.66
C ARG A 951 16.37 -26.38 21.11
N TYR A 952 16.55 -25.77 19.95
CA TYR A 952 15.54 -24.93 19.31
C TYR A 952 14.50 -25.74 18.49
N THR A 953 14.68 -27.06 18.39
CA THR A 953 13.81 -28.00 17.66
C THR A 953 13.74 -27.68 16.14
N GLU A 954 14.90 -27.37 15.56
CA GLU A 954 15.05 -27.04 14.13
C GLU A 954 15.49 -28.28 13.34
N VAL A 955 14.51 -29.03 12.81
CA VAL A 955 14.74 -30.30 12.08
C VAL A 955 15.65 -30.11 10.87
N GLU A 956 15.40 -29.08 10.07
CA GLU A 956 16.18 -28.78 8.87
C GLU A 956 17.63 -28.41 9.21
N ALA A 957 17.85 -27.66 10.28
CA ALA A 957 19.19 -27.33 10.73
C ALA A 957 19.97 -28.58 11.18
N VAL A 958 19.31 -29.55 11.82
CA VAL A 958 19.92 -30.84 12.17
C VAL A 958 20.36 -31.58 10.90
N ASP A 959 19.49 -31.69 9.90
CA ASP A 959 19.81 -32.37 8.63
C ASP A 959 20.97 -31.66 7.90
N LEU A 960 20.94 -30.33 7.82
CA LEU A 960 22.00 -29.55 7.19
C LEU A 960 23.35 -29.70 7.91
N LEU A 961 23.36 -29.64 9.24
CA LEU A 961 24.58 -29.77 10.04
C LEU A 961 25.16 -31.19 9.93
N VAL A 962 24.34 -32.23 10.03
CA VAL A 962 24.77 -33.63 9.86
C VAL A 962 25.34 -33.85 8.47
N LYS A 963 24.65 -33.36 7.42
CA LYS A 963 25.11 -33.45 6.03
C LYS A 963 26.48 -32.80 5.81
N HIS A 964 26.80 -31.72 6.52
CA HIS A 964 28.08 -31.01 6.42
C HIS A 964 29.12 -31.50 7.44
N GLY A 965 28.91 -32.64 8.11
CA GLY A 965 29.92 -33.28 8.96
C GLY A 965 29.90 -32.84 10.42
N ALA A 966 28.74 -32.44 10.96
CA ALA A 966 28.60 -32.23 12.40
C ALA A 966 28.93 -33.49 13.20
N ARG A 967 29.73 -33.34 14.26
CA ARG A 967 30.12 -34.45 15.13
C ARG A 967 28.93 -34.94 15.96
N ILE A 968 28.40 -36.11 15.61
CA ILE A 968 27.31 -36.78 16.32
C ILE A 968 27.77 -37.63 17.52
N SER A 969 29.08 -37.86 17.67
CA SER A 969 29.70 -38.70 18.70
C SER A 969 30.46 -37.90 19.77
N THR A 970 30.35 -36.57 19.78
CA THR A 970 31.03 -35.71 20.76
C THR A 970 30.07 -35.26 21.85
N GLU A 971 30.51 -35.35 23.11
CA GLU A 971 29.73 -34.91 24.25
C GLU A 971 29.74 -33.38 24.40
N ASN A 972 28.60 -32.81 24.80
CA ASN A 972 28.55 -31.41 25.23
C ASN A 972 29.12 -31.23 26.65
N LYS A 973 29.13 -29.98 27.14
CA LYS A 973 29.49 -29.64 28.53
C LYS A 973 28.73 -30.40 29.64
N PHE A 974 27.63 -31.06 29.32
CA PHE A 974 26.85 -31.87 30.28
C PHE A 974 27.17 -33.37 30.18
N GLY A 975 28.18 -33.77 29.40
CA GLY A 975 28.54 -35.18 29.17
C GLY A 975 27.50 -35.94 28.34
N LYS A 976 26.71 -35.24 27.53
CA LYS A 976 25.63 -35.83 26.72
C LYS A 976 26.00 -35.82 25.25
N LEU A 977 25.79 -36.95 24.58
CA LEU A 977 25.81 -37.05 23.11
C LEU A 977 24.59 -36.33 22.51
N PRO A 978 24.65 -35.85 21.25
CA PRO A 978 23.51 -35.22 20.57
C PRO A 978 22.21 -36.03 20.61
N LEU A 979 22.28 -37.35 20.36
CA LEU A 979 21.12 -38.23 20.43
C LEU A 979 20.52 -38.31 21.85
N GLN A 980 21.39 -38.47 22.86
CA GLN A 980 20.96 -38.49 24.27
C GLN A 980 20.35 -37.14 24.69
N TYR A 981 20.92 -36.04 24.21
CA TYR A 981 20.40 -34.70 24.48
C TYR A 981 19.03 -34.46 23.82
N ALA A 982 18.81 -34.97 22.60
CA ALA A 982 17.50 -34.91 21.93
C ALA A 982 16.42 -35.71 22.68
N GLN A 983 16.77 -36.90 23.19
CA GLN A 983 15.91 -37.71 24.05
C GLN A 983 15.58 -36.99 25.38
N ASP A 984 16.58 -36.35 25.99
CA ASP A 984 16.37 -35.52 27.18
C ASP A 984 15.47 -34.30 26.88
N GLN A 985 15.54 -33.71 25.68
CA GLN A 985 14.61 -32.64 25.29
C GLN A 985 13.17 -33.14 25.10
N LEU A 986 12.96 -34.36 24.61
CA LEU A 986 11.62 -34.93 24.42
C LEU A 986 10.84 -35.03 25.74
N THR A 987 11.53 -35.37 26.84
CA THR A 987 10.92 -35.59 28.16
C THR A 987 10.75 -34.31 28.99
N ARG A 988 11.34 -33.18 28.55
CA ARG A 988 11.22 -31.90 29.28
C ARG A 988 9.79 -31.36 29.23
N PRO A 989 9.19 -31.02 30.39
CA PRO A 989 7.84 -30.47 30.45
C PRO A 989 7.79 -29.12 29.71
N ILE A 990 6.75 -28.95 28.88
CA ILE A 990 6.53 -27.73 28.11
C ILE A 990 5.88 -26.68 29.02
N ASN A 991 6.65 -26.09 29.92
CA ASN A 991 6.18 -25.03 30.80
C ASN A 991 6.06 -23.73 29.98
N ASN A 992 4.90 -23.05 30.05
CA ASN A 992 4.51 -21.78 29.37
C ASN A 992 3.50 -21.85 28.21
N LEU A 993 2.83 -22.98 27.96
CA LEU A 993 1.66 -23.00 27.06
C LEU A 993 0.40 -23.25 27.87
N ASN A 994 -0.58 -22.34 27.84
CA ASN A 994 -1.91 -22.56 28.43
C ASN A 994 -2.60 -23.78 27.77
N GLU A 995 -3.63 -24.35 28.42
CA GLU A 995 -4.40 -25.50 27.93
C GLU A 995 -4.97 -25.33 26.51
N PHE A 996 -5.13 -24.08 26.03
CA PHE A 996 -5.64 -23.74 24.70
C PHE A 996 -4.68 -23.96 23.52
N ASN A 997 -3.52 -24.60 23.70
CA ASN A 997 -2.51 -24.81 22.64
C ASN A 997 -2.09 -26.29 22.46
N THR A 998 -3.03 -27.22 22.55
CA THR A 998 -2.78 -28.68 22.40
C THR A 998 -2.08 -29.02 21.08
N GLU A 999 -2.46 -28.39 19.98
CA GLU A 999 -1.85 -28.60 18.66
C GLU A 999 -0.38 -28.19 18.61
N ARG A 1000 -0.01 -27.06 19.23
CA ARG A 1000 1.39 -26.61 19.30
C ARG A 1000 2.27 -27.56 20.12
N ARG A 1001 1.70 -28.16 21.19
CA ARG A 1001 2.40 -29.18 21.99
C ARG A 1001 2.61 -30.47 21.20
N GLN A 1002 1.58 -30.91 20.46
CA GLN A 1002 1.67 -32.09 19.59
C GLN A 1002 2.69 -31.87 18.46
N LEU A 1003 2.66 -30.71 17.80
CA LEU A 1003 3.62 -30.36 16.75
C LEU A 1003 5.05 -30.30 17.27
N LEU A 1004 5.28 -29.68 18.44
CA LEU A 1004 6.61 -29.61 19.03
C LEU A 1004 7.14 -31.00 19.40
N ARG A 1005 6.28 -31.86 19.96
CA ARG A 1005 6.62 -33.25 20.27
C ARG A 1005 6.96 -34.04 19.01
N ALA A 1006 6.14 -33.95 17.97
CA ALA A 1006 6.39 -34.59 16.67
C ALA A 1006 7.73 -34.14 16.07
N LYS A 1007 8.06 -32.84 16.13
CA LYS A 1007 9.37 -32.35 15.67
C LYS A 1007 10.55 -32.89 16.48
N ARG A 1008 10.41 -33.02 17.81
CA ARG A 1008 11.45 -33.62 18.67
C ARG A 1008 11.65 -35.10 18.36
N GLU A 1009 10.57 -35.85 18.16
CA GLU A 1009 10.59 -37.27 17.77
C GLU A 1009 11.25 -37.44 16.39
N GLU A 1010 10.95 -36.56 15.44
CA GLU A 1010 11.59 -36.55 14.13
C GLU A 1010 13.10 -36.29 14.21
N ILE A 1011 13.55 -35.33 15.04
CA ILE A 1011 14.99 -35.09 15.25
C ILE A 1011 15.70 -36.34 15.79
N ILE A 1012 15.07 -37.05 16.74
CA ILE A 1012 15.63 -38.30 17.28
C ILE A 1012 15.78 -39.33 16.15
N ARG A 1013 14.74 -39.54 15.34
CA ARG A 1013 14.76 -40.47 14.21
C ARG A 1013 15.86 -40.13 13.20
N ARG A 1014 16.08 -38.84 12.90
CA ARG A 1014 17.14 -38.38 11.99
C ARG A 1014 18.54 -38.67 12.55
N LEU A 1015 18.75 -38.39 13.84
CA LEU A 1015 20.01 -38.67 14.51
C LEU A 1015 20.29 -40.18 14.60
N GLU A 1016 19.27 -41.00 14.83
CA GLU A 1016 19.39 -42.46 14.83
C GLU A 1016 19.78 -43.01 13.45
N SER A 1017 19.21 -42.47 12.37
CA SER A 1017 19.62 -42.81 11.01
C SER A 1017 21.08 -42.44 10.76
N ALA A 1018 21.48 -41.23 11.16
CA ALA A 1018 22.85 -40.74 10.96
C ALA A 1018 23.89 -41.52 11.77
N THR A 1019 23.57 -41.98 12.98
CA THR A 1019 24.49 -42.83 13.77
C THR A 1019 24.68 -44.21 13.14
N VAL A 1020 23.62 -44.81 12.59
CA VAL A 1020 23.70 -46.10 11.89
C VAL A 1020 24.56 -46.01 10.63
N GLU A 1021 24.42 -44.96 9.83
CA GLU A 1021 25.26 -44.71 8.65
C GLU A 1021 26.73 -44.47 9.02
N HIS A 1022 26.98 -43.71 10.09
CA HIS A 1022 28.32 -43.47 10.61
C HIS A 1022 29.01 -44.76 11.09
N ASP A 1023 28.28 -45.66 11.77
CA ASP A 1023 28.81 -46.95 12.24
C ASP A 1023 29.08 -47.93 11.08
N GLN A 1024 28.31 -47.86 9.99
CA GLN A 1024 28.54 -48.66 8.78
C GLN A 1024 29.80 -48.19 8.02
N HIS A 1025 30.02 -46.88 7.91
CA HIS A 1025 31.24 -46.33 7.31
C HIS A 1025 32.50 -46.54 8.19
N ALA A 1026 32.38 -46.48 9.52
CA ALA A 1026 33.47 -46.81 10.45
C ALA A 1026 33.86 -48.31 10.39
N GLY A 1027 32.90 -49.19 10.09
CA GLY A 1027 33.10 -50.63 9.90
C GLY A 1027 33.92 -51.03 8.67
N MET A 1028 34.12 -50.12 7.70
CA MET A 1028 34.99 -50.36 6.52
C MET A 1028 36.46 -50.03 6.76
N THR A 1029 36.83 -49.37 7.86
CA THR A 1029 38.21 -48.90 8.07
C THR A 1029 38.93 -49.44 9.32
N THR A 1030 38.28 -50.19 10.22
CA THR A 1030 39.01 -50.80 11.36
C THR A 1030 38.49 -52.19 11.75
N LYS A 1031 39.42 -53.13 11.99
CA LYS A 1031 39.17 -54.54 12.37
C LYS A 1031 38.20 -54.64 13.57
N PRO A 1032 37.15 -55.49 13.51
CA PRO A 1032 36.15 -55.56 14.57
C PRO A 1032 36.71 -56.23 15.84
N THR A 1033 36.51 -55.58 16.98
CA THR A 1033 36.86 -56.09 18.31
C THR A 1033 35.85 -57.14 18.81
N LEU A 1034 36.33 -58.05 19.65
CA LEU A 1034 35.66 -59.26 20.17
C LEU A 1034 34.22 -59.09 20.71
N LYS A 1035 33.78 -57.86 21.05
CA LYS A 1035 32.42 -57.58 21.54
C LYS A 1035 31.32 -57.89 20.51
N SER A 1036 31.60 -57.68 19.22
CA SER A 1036 30.65 -57.90 18.12
C SER A 1036 30.23 -59.38 17.98
N ARG A 1037 31.15 -60.31 18.27
CA ARG A 1037 30.91 -61.76 18.10
C ARG A 1037 30.04 -62.32 19.23
N ALA A 1038 30.19 -61.79 20.45
CA ALA A 1038 29.37 -62.19 21.60
C ALA A 1038 27.90 -61.76 21.44
N GLN A 1039 27.66 -60.55 20.93
CA GLN A 1039 26.30 -60.04 20.69
C GLN A 1039 25.55 -60.82 19.60
N LYS A 1040 26.21 -61.17 18.49
CA LYS A 1040 25.59 -62.02 17.44
C LYS A 1040 25.25 -63.42 17.95
N THR A 1041 26.08 -63.99 18.82
CA THR A 1041 25.85 -65.31 19.41
C THR A 1041 24.67 -65.27 20.40
N LEU A 1042 24.54 -64.21 21.20
CA LEU A 1042 23.44 -64.01 22.13
C LEU A 1042 22.10 -63.84 21.40
N VAL A 1043 22.07 -63.11 20.29
CA VAL A 1043 20.85 -62.92 19.47
C VAL A 1043 20.42 -64.22 18.77
N GLN A 1044 21.36 -65.07 18.37
CA GLN A 1044 21.04 -66.40 17.83
C GLN A 1044 20.55 -67.39 18.91
N LEU A 1045 21.02 -67.26 20.15
CA LEU A 1045 20.54 -68.05 21.30
C LEU A 1045 19.18 -67.59 21.80
N ILE A 1046 18.82 -66.32 21.64
CA ILE A 1046 17.48 -65.79 21.98
C ILE A 1046 16.44 -66.16 20.90
N LYS A 1047 16.88 -66.41 19.66
CA LYS A 1047 16.02 -66.86 18.55
C LYS A 1047 15.81 -68.39 18.50
N ARG A 1048 16.57 -69.16 19.28
CA ARG A 1048 16.39 -70.60 19.46
C ARG A 1048 15.64 -70.84 20.77
#